data_AF-A0A7Y1THF4-F1
#
_entry.id   AF-A0A7Y1THF4-F1
#
_cell.length_a   1.000
_cell.length_b   1.000
_cell.length_c   1.000
_cell.angle_alpha   90.00
_cell.angle_beta   90.00
_cell.angle_gamma   90.00
#
_symmetry.space_group_name_H-M   'P 1'
#
loop_
_entity.id
_entity.type
_entity.pdbx_description
1 polymer ?
#
loop_
_entity_poly.entity_id
_entity_poly.type
_entity_poly.pdbx_seq_one_letter_code
_entity_poly.pdbx_strand_id
1 'polypeptide(L)'
;MRSILAMGIIAILLSACNPLESSELSLEDAIPDNAALIFRVNDPTTLRLDLRNCDFVLPYSQGEKEPNLMHLLEQLKGLTTEDPGYLVALPNAADSLSYIYISEIQPAKQASDSLSTGEVSDEKEVDVEELKEINTPWFSSETGSLRFSGKDSLLITEKKWLKSDTHPDRELVPLLKSAGQGKTASLFIQASQLDSLYANSEVQKGSGWTDLAHSLALDLHTSQDLLQWTGVGTTTDSVPTLLSLFANTQPVVNTLAGLSPEGADGLLTISFTDEAVFNANQRKQYTGEKVADTLFQTTEEVGLVFQGTNKAVLINTYGALSLSEFLQDSRSSVYEYQGKEIGILESSPILENAFPAFISDFKVTHYTVIDNAFIFCENKRFTELIIRNINSGKTFDNSVIYESARSELAEASSLLLIADGRKLENEIGKYIPKALLADDSSDLPEHVFAFQLVADRSFCHLNTFVKRKSSSRKKQGVAPLFTVELDAPLATNPQFVTDHRNDKKEIVVQDTENNLYLISSSGKILWKKALEGRVQGRIEQIDLYKNGRLQLAFTTSNQFLVLDRNGKEVAPFDMTFSGPILNPLAVFDYEGNRNYRFVVTQGSDIKMYNGKGKIVEGFKYTKSETAVLDRPRHFRIGSRDYLVFKLEDGSLKILNRVGDTRVEVKEQIDFSENDVYLNNNRFIVTDKTGTLFAVDTKGKITKTRFNLAEDHGMDATIKTLSLMNDNELTIKGNKASLDLGVYTKPRIFYIYDKIYVSVTDIQTQRAYLFDSSAIPFPNFPVYAASPIDLSDIDNNRSIEIAAKFEENSLIVYSLN
;
A
#
# COMPACT_ATOMS: atom_id res chain seq x y z
N MET A 1 -18.95 22.40 -93.50
CA MET A 1 -19.36 21.04 -93.04
C MET A 1 -18.20 20.16 -92.57
N ARG A 2 -16.98 20.22 -93.13
CA ARG A 2 -15.85 19.38 -92.67
C ARG A 2 -15.26 19.76 -91.30
N SER A 3 -15.31 21.02 -90.86
CA SER A 3 -14.81 21.40 -89.52
C SER A 3 -15.79 21.08 -88.38
N ILE A 4 -17.11 21.08 -88.66
CA ILE A 4 -18.14 20.74 -87.68
C ILE A 4 -18.17 19.23 -87.41
N LEU A 5 -17.88 18.41 -88.43
CA LEU A 5 -17.74 16.96 -88.26
C LEU A 5 -16.49 16.58 -87.44
N ALA A 6 -15.38 17.33 -87.60
CA ALA A 6 -14.16 17.12 -86.84
C ALA A 6 -14.32 17.51 -85.35
N MET A 7 -15.06 18.58 -85.06
CA MET A 7 -15.40 18.97 -83.67
C MET A 7 -16.37 18.00 -83.01
N GLY A 8 -17.31 17.41 -83.77
CA GLY A 8 -18.22 16.38 -83.26
C GLY A 8 -17.52 15.07 -82.90
N ILE A 9 -16.50 14.66 -83.67
CA ILE A 9 -15.74 13.43 -83.40
C ILE A 9 -14.79 13.61 -82.19
N ILE A 10 -14.23 14.81 -82.00
CA ILE A 10 -13.39 15.11 -80.82
C ILE A 10 -14.25 15.19 -79.54
N ALA A 11 -15.49 15.69 -79.61
CA ALA A 11 -16.41 15.71 -78.47
C ALA A 11 -16.91 14.31 -78.07
N ILE A 12 -17.02 13.36 -79.01
CA ILE A 12 -17.40 11.96 -78.74
C ILE A 12 -16.20 11.16 -78.19
N LEU A 13 -14.97 11.47 -78.63
CA LEU A 13 -13.75 10.85 -78.08
C LEU A 13 -13.39 11.37 -76.67
N LEU A 14 -13.82 12.58 -76.28
CA LEU A 14 -13.63 13.13 -74.93
C LEU A 14 -14.73 12.74 -73.93
N SER A 15 -15.83 12.11 -74.39
CA SER A 15 -16.93 11.64 -73.52
C SER A 15 -17.00 10.11 -73.38
N ALA A 16 -16.10 9.38 -74.05
CA ALA A 16 -16.00 7.91 -73.98
C ALA A 16 -14.96 7.38 -72.97
N CYS A 17 -14.29 8.25 -72.22
CA CYS A 17 -13.42 7.88 -71.10
C CYS A 17 -13.95 8.51 -69.80
N ASN A 18 -15.09 8.01 -69.31
CA ASN A 18 -15.15 7.84 -67.86
C ASN A 18 -14.37 6.54 -67.59
N PRO A 19 -13.25 6.56 -66.85
CA PRO A 19 -12.85 5.32 -66.23
C PRO A 19 -14.06 4.87 -65.42
N LEU A 20 -14.57 3.67 -65.69
CA LEU A 20 -15.23 2.96 -64.62
C LEU A 20 -14.19 2.97 -63.49
N GLU A 21 -14.41 3.79 -62.47
CA GLU A 21 -13.78 3.55 -61.18
C GLU A 21 -14.26 2.15 -60.80
N SER A 22 -13.49 1.13 -61.17
CA SER A 22 -13.47 -0.09 -60.39
C SER A 22 -13.04 0.40 -59.02
N SER A 23 -14.00 0.55 -58.10
CA SER A 23 -13.68 0.78 -56.70
C SER A 23 -12.76 -0.38 -56.31
N GLU A 24 -11.46 -0.11 -56.18
CA GLU A 24 -10.54 -1.12 -55.70
C GLU A 24 -11.08 -1.61 -54.36
N LEU A 25 -11.23 -2.92 -54.22
CA LEU A 25 -11.74 -3.56 -53.01
C LEU A 25 -10.81 -3.17 -51.86
N SER A 26 -11.30 -2.37 -50.91
CA SER A 26 -10.51 -1.98 -49.73
C SER A 26 -10.33 -3.19 -48.80
N LEU A 27 -9.31 -3.12 -47.92
CA LEU A 27 -9.10 -4.16 -46.91
C LEU A 27 -10.33 -4.37 -46.04
N GLU A 28 -11.02 -3.29 -45.64
CA GLU A 28 -12.22 -3.37 -44.83
C GLU A 28 -13.37 -4.00 -45.61
N ASP A 29 -13.51 -3.70 -46.90
CA ASP A 29 -14.53 -4.29 -47.78
C ASP A 29 -14.38 -5.80 -47.96
N ALA A 30 -13.15 -6.31 -47.87
CA ALA A 30 -12.83 -7.73 -48.00
C ALA A 30 -13.15 -8.59 -46.76
N ILE A 31 -13.47 -7.98 -45.61
CA ILE A 31 -13.80 -8.69 -44.36
C ILE A 31 -15.20 -9.34 -44.48
N PRO A 32 -15.33 -10.65 -44.18
CA PRO A 32 -16.62 -11.34 -44.16
C PRO A 32 -17.62 -10.76 -43.15
N ASP A 33 -18.89 -10.73 -43.51
CA ASP A 33 -19.99 -10.15 -42.71
C ASP A 33 -20.25 -10.87 -41.37
N ASN A 34 -19.92 -12.16 -41.29
CA ASN A 34 -20.08 -12.99 -40.11
C ASN A 34 -18.80 -13.08 -39.26
N ALA A 35 -17.88 -12.12 -39.43
CA ALA A 35 -16.64 -12.03 -38.66
C ALA A 35 -16.92 -11.73 -37.17
N ALA A 36 -16.70 -12.73 -36.31
CA ALA A 36 -16.88 -12.57 -34.87
C ALA A 36 -15.72 -11.83 -34.20
N LEU A 37 -14.52 -11.95 -34.75
CA LEU A 37 -13.28 -11.33 -34.26
C LEU A 37 -12.52 -10.75 -35.44
N ILE A 38 -12.12 -9.48 -35.32
CA ILE A 38 -11.25 -8.82 -36.29
C ILE A 38 -10.02 -8.32 -35.53
N PHE A 39 -8.85 -8.81 -35.91
CA PHE A 39 -7.59 -8.43 -35.31
C PHE A 39 -6.74 -7.69 -36.33
N ARG A 40 -6.66 -6.36 -36.19
CA ARG A 40 -5.83 -5.50 -37.02
C ARG A 40 -4.38 -5.64 -36.58
N VAL A 41 -3.51 -6.05 -37.50
CA VAL A 41 -2.07 -6.19 -37.28
C VAL A 41 -1.37 -5.11 -38.09
N ASN A 42 -0.78 -4.13 -37.39
CA ASN A 42 -0.08 -3.02 -38.04
C ASN A 42 1.41 -3.34 -38.26
N ASP A 43 2.02 -4.15 -37.39
CA ASP A 43 3.40 -4.63 -37.52
C ASP A 43 3.47 -6.12 -37.13
N PRO A 44 3.30 -7.03 -38.12
CA PRO A 44 3.32 -8.47 -37.87
C PRO A 44 4.65 -8.96 -37.28
N THR A 45 5.76 -8.33 -37.65
CA THR A 45 7.10 -8.76 -37.24
C THR A 45 7.32 -8.47 -35.77
N THR A 46 7.07 -7.23 -35.35
CA THR A 46 7.20 -6.81 -33.95
C THR A 46 6.19 -7.56 -33.07
N LEU A 47 4.93 -7.68 -33.50
CA LEU A 47 3.91 -8.46 -32.79
C LEU A 47 4.36 -9.89 -32.52
N ARG A 48 4.89 -10.59 -33.54
CA ARG A 48 5.37 -11.98 -33.39
C ARG A 48 6.53 -12.09 -32.40
N LEU A 49 7.45 -11.11 -32.39
CA LEU A 49 8.56 -11.09 -31.44
C LEU A 49 8.07 -10.83 -30.02
N ASP A 50 7.17 -9.85 -29.83
CA ASP A 50 6.63 -9.51 -28.52
C ASP A 50 5.84 -10.69 -27.93
N LEU A 51 4.99 -11.35 -28.73
CA LEU A 51 4.23 -12.53 -28.30
C LEU A 51 5.15 -13.71 -27.96
N ARG A 52 6.26 -13.92 -28.68
CA ARG A 52 7.22 -15.00 -28.38
C ARG A 52 8.00 -14.75 -27.09
N ASN A 53 8.18 -13.49 -26.71
CA ASN A 53 8.96 -13.11 -25.54
C ASN A 53 8.08 -12.89 -24.29
N CYS A 54 6.75 -12.91 -24.43
CA CYS A 54 5.82 -12.73 -23.32
C CYS A 54 5.66 -14.01 -22.51
N ASP A 55 5.93 -13.93 -21.20
CA ASP A 55 5.85 -15.09 -20.29
C ASP A 55 4.42 -15.64 -20.12
N PHE A 56 3.40 -14.87 -20.52
CA PHE A 56 1.98 -15.23 -20.39
C PHE A 56 1.38 -15.83 -21.65
N VAL A 57 2.13 -15.89 -22.76
CA VAL A 57 1.70 -16.52 -24.01
C VAL A 57 2.30 -17.93 -24.07
N LEU A 58 1.57 -18.93 -23.58
CA LEU A 58 2.04 -20.31 -23.50
C LEU A 58 2.05 -21.02 -24.87
N PRO A 59 2.99 -21.95 -25.12
CA PRO A 59 2.96 -22.81 -26.30
C PRO A 59 1.75 -23.75 -26.27
N TYR A 60 1.00 -23.83 -27.36
CA TYR A 60 -0.20 -24.67 -27.46
C TYR A 60 0.08 -26.16 -27.21
N SER A 61 -0.60 -26.76 -26.22
CA SER A 61 -0.60 -28.20 -26.01
C SER A 61 -1.61 -28.89 -26.91
N GLN A 62 -1.17 -29.91 -27.67
CA GLN A 62 -2.03 -30.74 -28.50
C GLN A 62 -3.12 -31.41 -27.67
N GLY A 63 -4.37 -30.90 -27.71
CA GLY A 63 -5.50 -31.51 -27.00
C GLY A 63 -6.68 -30.57 -26.71
N GLU A 64 -6.45 -29.26 -26.66
CA GLU A 64 -7.51 -28.28 -26.36
C GLU A 64 -8.34 -27.94 -27.60
N LYS A 65 -9.63 -28.27 -27.56
CA LYS A 65 -10.57 -28.11 -28.68
C LYS A 65 -11.31 -26.78 -28.68
N GLU A 66 -11.18 -25.96 -27.64
CA GLU A 66 -12.01 -24.76 -27.48
C GLU A 66 -11.26 -23.49 -27.93
N PRO A 67 -11.85 -22.68 -28.82
CA PRO A 67 -11.16 -21.53 -29.42
C PRO A 67 -11.15 -20.31 -28.47
N ASN A 68 -10.15 -20.07 -27.63
CA ASN A 68 -10.09 -18.85 -26.79
C ASN A 68 -9.24 -17.71 -27.42
N LEU A 69 -9.18 -16.54 -26.77
CA LEU A 69 -8.35 -15.40 -27.21
C LEU A 69 -6.85 -15.77 -27.28
N MET A 70 -6.38 -16.66 -26.40
CA MET A 70 -5.00 -17.16 -26.42
C MET A 70 -4.72 -17.99 -27.68
N HIS A 71 -5.71 -18.76 -28.16
CA HIS A 71 -5.62 -19.50 -29.42
C HIS A 71 -5.46 -18.55 -30.63
N LEU A 72 -6.16 -17.40 -30.62
CA LEU A 72 -5.98 -16.35 -31.62
C LEU A 72 -4.55 -15.78 -31.58
N LEU A 73 -4.02 -15.49 -30.39
CA LEU A 73 -2.64 -15.02 -30.22
C LEU A 73 -1.59 -16.03 -30.71
N GLU A 74 -1.82 -17.33 -30.50
CA GLU A 74 -0.92 -18.36 -31.04
C GLU A 74 -1.02 -18.47 -32.57
N GLN A 75 -2.20 -18.29 -33.18
CA GLN A 75 -2.29 -18.23 -34.66
C GLN A 75 -1.43 -17.10 -35.22
N LEU A 76 -1.38 -15.95 -34.53
CA LEU A 76 -0.58 -14.80 -34.92
C LEU A 76 0.94 -15.09 -34.84
N LYS A 77 1.39 -15.94 -33.90
CA LYS A 77 2.79 -16.38 -33.81
C LYS A 77 3.25 -17.20 -35.02
N GLY A 78 2.31 -17.87 -35.67
CA GLY A 78 2.51 -18.66 -36.89
C GLY A 78 2.41 -17.88 -38.20
N LEU A 79 2.09 -16.58 -38.17
CA LEU A 79 2.07 -15.74 -39.37
C LEU A 79 3.49 -15.57 -39.94
N THR A 80 3.60 -15.81 -41.25
CA THR A 80 4.84 -15.67 -42.03
C THR A 80 4.91 -14.36 -42.80
N THR A 81 3.81 -13.61 -42.89
CA THR A 81 3.73 -12.32 -43.60
C THR A 81 4.39 -11.17 -42.84
N GLU A 82 4.96 -10.23 -43.58
CA GLU A 82 5.45 -8.95 -43.08
C GLU A 82 4.47 -7.79 -43.37
N ASP A 83 3.46 -8.04 -44.22
CA ASP A 83 2.50 -7.04 -44.66
C ASP A 83 1.43 -6.80 -43.59
N PRO A 84 1.13 -5.53 -43.22
CA PRO A 84 0.02 -5.19 -42.34
C PRO A 84 -1.33 -5.67 -42.91
N GLY A 85 -2.27 -5.96 -42.02
CA GLY A 85 -3.55 -6.54 -42.43
C GLY A 85 -4.49 -6.88 -41.29
N TYR A 86 -5.51 -7.68 -41.61
CA TYR A 86 -6.55 -8.14 -40.68
C TYR A 86 -6.52 -9.65 -40.57
N LEU A 87 -6.33 -10.18 -39.35
CA LEU A 87 -6.67 -11.56 -39.04
C LEU A 87 -8.14 -11.61 -38.62
N VAL A 88 -8.94 -12.38 -39.36
CA VAL A 88 -10.37 -12.54 -39.15
C VAL A 88 -10.66 -13.97 -38.73
N ALA A 89 -11.44 -14.14 -37.64
CA ALA A 89 -11.93 -15.44 -37.23
C ALA A 89 -13.39 -15.62 -37.65
N LEU A 90 -13.68 -16.74 -38.31
CA LEU A 90 -15.01 -17.07 -38.83
C LEU A 90 -15.59 -18.32 -38.14
N PRO A 91 -16.89 -18.31 -37.80
CA PRO A 91 -17.62 -19.51 -37.41
C PRO A 91 -17.61 -20.57 -38.52
N ASN A 92 -17.34 -21.84 -38.19
CA ASN A 92 -17.56 -22.99 -39.08
C ASN A 92 -18.63 -23.94 -38.49
N ALA A 93 -19.28 -24.74 -39.34
CA ALA A 93 -20.43 -25.61 -39.01
C ALA A 93 -20.13 -26.77 -38.03
N ALA A 94 -18.89 -26.90 -37.54
CA ALA A 94 -18.42 -27.97 -36.66
C ALA A 94 -17.84 -27.43 -35.33
N ASP A 95 -18.38 -26.31 -34.82
CA ASP A 95 -17.92 -25.65 -33.58
C ASP A 95 -16.41 -25.35 -33.57
N SER A 96 -15.85 -25.01 -34.73
CA SER A 96 -14.43 -24.66 -34.92
C SER A 96 -14.28 -23.31 -35.60
N LEU A 97 -13.18 -22.61 -35.33
CA LEU A 97 -12.85 -21.35 -35.98
C LEU A 97 -11.97 -21.56 -37.22
N SER A 98 -12.34 -20.89 -38.30
CA SER A 98 -11.48 -20.73 -39.47
C SER A 98 -10.84 -19.34 -39.43
N TYR A 99 -9.55 -19.25 -39.73
CA TYR A 99 -8.79 -18.01 -39.68
C TYR A 99 -8.37 -17.59 -41.08
N ILE A 100 -8.62 -16.31 -41.41
CA ILE A 100 -8.20 -15.68 -42.65
C ILE A 100 -7.39 -14.44 -42.32
N TYR A 101 -6.19 -14.32 -42.88
CA TYR A 101 -5.39 -13.10 -42.87
C TYR A 101 -5.53 -12.37 -44.21
N ILE A 102 -5.95 -11.10 -44.17
CA ILE A 102 -6.17 -10.25 -45.34
C ILE A 102 -5.16 -9.10 -45.28
N SER A 103 -4.33 -8.93 -46.30
CA SER A 103 -3.27 -7.90 -46.36
C SER A 103 -3.20 -7.24 -47.72
N GLU A 104 -2.71 -5.99 -47.77
CA GLU A 104 -2.39 -5.32 -49.03
C GLU A 104 -1.05 -5.82 -49.56
N ILE A 105 -1.00 -6.13 -50.86
CA ILE A 105 0.22 -6.53 -51.55
C ILE A 105 1.09 -5.28 -51.72
N GLN A 106 2.17 -5.17 -50.94
CA GLN A 106 3.15 -4.11 -51.13
C GLN A 106 3.87 -4.29 -52.47
N PRO A 107 4.03 -3.24 -53.30
CA PRO A 107 4.76 -3.36 -54.55
C PRO A 107 6.21 -3.75 -54.25
N ALA A 108 6.69 -4.84 -54.87
CA ALA A 108 8.05 -5.32 -54.70
C ALA A 108 9.04 -4.17 -54.90
N LYS A 109 9.91 -3.91 -53.90
CA LYS A 109 11.06 -3.02 -54.08
C LYS A 109 11.83 -3.54 -55.29
N GLN A 110 11.82 -2.78 -56.39
CA GLN A 110 12.62 -3.07 -57.57
C GLN A 110 14.09 -3.19 -57.13
N ALA A 111 14.57 -4.42 -57.03
CA ALA A 111 16.00 -4.69 -57.07
C ALA A 111 16.45 -4.29 -58.48
N SER A 112 17.26 -3.23 -58.55
CA SER A 112 17.97 -2.93 -59.77
C SER A 112 18.88 -4.10 -60.10
N ASP A 113 18.76 -4.56 -61.34
CA ASP A 113 19.76 -5.28 -62.12
C ASP A 113 19.71 -6.82 -62.06
N SER A 114 19.03 -7.41 -63.04
CA SER A 114 19.68 -8.23 -64.09
C SER A 114 18.63 -8.71 -65.09
N LEU A 115 18.85 -8.36 -66.36
CA LEU A 115 18.12 -8.88 -67.52
C LEU A 115 18.30 -10.40 -67.62
N SER A 116 17.19 -11.14 -67.58
CA SER A 116 17.08 -12.42 -68.28
C SER A 116 15.79 -12.43 -69.11
N THR A 117 15.97 -12.53 -70.41
CA THR A 117 14.97 -12.63 -71.47
C THR A 117 13.97 -13.75 -71.22
N GLY A 118 12.68 -13.41 -71.14
CA GLY A 118 11.58 -14.38 -71.10
C GLY A 118 11.13 -14.79 -72.51
N GLU A 119 10.93 -16.09 -72.70
CA GLU A 119 9.92 -16.61 -73.63
C GLU A 119 8.56 -16.62 -72.94
N VAL A 120 7.53 -16.25 -73.70
CA VAL A 120 6.13 -16.15 -73.28
C VAL A 120 5.48 -17.52 -73.34
N SER A 121 4.78 -17.92 -72.27
CA SER A 121 3.68 -18.88 -72.35
C SER A 121 2.51 -18.37 -71.51
N ASP A 122 1.38 -18.18 -72.18
CA ASP A 122 0.07 -17.84 -71.64
C ASP A 122 -0.51 -18.96 -70.75
N GLU A 123 -1.55 -18.59 -69.97
CA GLU A 123 -2.31 -19.34 -68.94
C GLU A 123 -1.72 -19.27 -67.52
N LYS A 124 -2.13 -18.24 -66.75
CA LYS A 124 -1.89 -18.16 -65.30
C LYS A 124 -2.88 -19.06 -64.54
N GLU A 125 -2.44 -20.27 -64.29
CA GLU A 125 -2.86 -21.13 -63.18
C GLU A 125 -2.65 -20.37 -61.85
N VAL A 126 -3.55 -20.57 -60.88
CA VAL A 126 -3.43 -20.01 -59.53
C VAL A 126 -2.30 -20.78 -58.82
N ASP A 127 -1.11 -20.19 -58.76
CA ASP A 127 0.02 -20.75 -58.01
C ASP A 127 -0.30 -20.73 -56.50
N VAL A 128 -0.62 -21.90 -55.95
CA VAL A 128 -0.67 -22.15 -54.51
C VAL A 128 0.76 -22.54 -54.09
N GLU A 129 1.55 -21.59 -53.62
CA GLU A 129 2.87 -21.88 -53.04
C GLU A 129 2.72 -22.54 -51.66
N GLU A 130 3.19 -23.78 -51.54
CA GLU A 130 3.24 -24.55 -50.30
C GLU A 130 4.49 -24.14 -49.49
N LEU A 131 4.37 -23.24 -48.52
CA LEU A 131 5.48 -22.87 -47.62
C LEU A 131 5.77 -24.01 -46.63
N LYS A 132 6.94 -24.66 -46.79
CA LYS A 132 7.38 -25.78 -45.93
C LYS A 132 8.30 -25.32 -44.80
N GLU A 133 7.76 -25.25 -43.57
CA GLU A 133 8.48 -25.62 -42.34
C GLU A 133 7.49 -25.90 -41.18
N ILE A 134 7.70 -27.04 -40.53
CA ILE A 134 7.06 -27.64 -39.33
C ILE A 134 5.95 -26.82 -38.62
N ASN A 135 4.75 -26.76 -39.23
CA ASN A 135 3.38 -26.76 -38.68
C ASN A 135 2.42 -26.49 -39.85
N THR A 136 1.15 -26.89 -39.77
CA THR A 136 0.16 -26.89 -40.88
C THR A 136 0.29 -25.71 -41.87
N PRO A 137 0.46 -25.94 -43.19
CA PRO A 137 0.74 -24.88 -44.16
C PRO A 137 -0.44 -23.92 -44.29
N TRP A 138 -0.15 -22.62 -44.36
CA TRP A 138 -1.11 -21.60 -44.75
C TRP A 138 -1.22 -21.57 -46.28
N PHE A 139 -2.43 -21.64 -46.80
CA PHE A 139 -2.75 -21.43 -48.21
C PHE A 139 -2.91 -19.93 -48.46
N SER A 140 -2.42 -19.42 -49.60
CA SER A 140 -2.58 -18.02 -50.00
C SER A 140 -3.23 -17.88 -51.38
N SER A 141 -4.04 -16.84 -51.56
CA SER A 141 -4.67 -16.49 -52.83
C SER A 141 -4.82 -14.97 -52.95
N GLU A 142 -4.51 -14.42 -54.12
CA GLU A 142 -4.55 -12.98 -54.40
C GLU A 142 -5.83 -12.60 -55.17
N THR A 143 -6.41 -11.43 -54.86
CA THR A 143 -7.57 -10.88 -55.57
C THR A 143 -7.47 -9.36 -55.58
N GLY A 144 -7.25 -8.77 -56.76
CA GLY A 144 -6.94 -7.33 -56.86
C GLY A 144 -5.60 -7.00 -56.20
N SER A 145 -5.57 -5.97 -55.35
CA SER A 145 -4.41 -5.56 -54.55
C SER A 145 -4.31 -6.29 -53.20
N LEU A 146 -5.18 -7.26 -52.93
CA LEU A 146 -5.27 -7.95 -51.64
C LEU A 146 -4.79 -9.40 -51.70
N ARG A 147 -4.07 -9.81 -50.66
CA ARG A 147 -3.66 -11.19 -50.39
C ARG A 147 -4.48 -11.76 -49.24
N PHE A 148 -5.03 -12.94 -49.45
CA PHE A 148 -5.80 -13.71 -48.46
C PHE A 148 -5.00 -14.96 -48.11
N SER A 149 -4.77 -15.21 -46.84
CA SER A 149 -4.03 -16.37 -46.35
C SER A 149 -4.80 -17.09 -45.25
N GLY A 150 -4.78 -18.42 -45.21
CA GLY A 150 -5.47 -19.18 -44.15
C GLY A 150 -5.19 -20.67 -44.20
N LYS A 151 -5.62 -21.41 -43.18
CA LYS A 151 -5.40 -22.87 -43.09
C LYS A 151 -6.42 -23.70 -43.87
N ASP A 152 -7.55 -23.11 -44.24
CA ASP A 152 -8.58 -23.76 -45.04
C ASP A 152 -8.42 -23.38 -46.52
N SER A 153 -7.86 -24.30 -47.31
CA SER A 153 -7.64 -24.09 -48.75
C SER A 153 -8.93 -23.77 -49.53
N LEU A 154 -10.07 -24.34 -49.15
CA LEU A 154 -11.34 -24.13 -49.85
C LEU A 154 -11.88 -22.72 -49.57
N LEU A 155 -11.84 -22.31 -48.30
CA LEU A 155 -12.23 -20.96 -47.87
C LEU A 155 -11.41 -19.88 -48.58
N ILE A 156 -10.09 -20.10 -48.66
CA ILE A 156 -9.15 -19.16 -49.31
C ILE A 156 -9.29 -19.16 -50.84
N THR A 157 -9.65 -20.28 -51.46
CA THR A 157 -9.78 -20.35 -52.92
C THR A 157 -11.13 -19.82 -53.41
N GLU A 158 -12.25 -20.15 -52.75
CA GLU A 158 -13.58 -19.82 -53.26
C GLU A 158 -14.06 -18.40 -52.93
N LYS A 159 -13.67 -17.84 -51.78
CA LYS A 159 -13.99 -16.48 -51.31
C LYS A 159 -15.44 -16.04 -51.55
N LYS A 160 -16.41 -16.94 -51.33
CA LYS A 160 -17.82 -16.75 -51.73
C LYS A 160 -18.46 -15.48 -51.17
N TRP A 161 -18.03 -15.02 -49.98
CA TRP A 161 -18.57 -13.80 -49.34
C TRP A 161 -18.27 -12.52 -50.13
N LEU A 162 -17.19 -12.47 -50.92
CA LEU A 162 -16.86 -11.29 -51.75
C LEU A 162 -17.87 -11.04 -52.87
N LYS A 163 -18.77 -12.00 -53.14
CA LYS A 163 -19.84 -11.89 -54.15
C LYS A 163 -21.20 -11.54 -53.53
N SER A 164 -21.27 -11.32 -52.22
CA SER A 164 -22.52 -10.97 -51.54
C SER A 164 -22.80 -9.47 -51.66
N ASP A 165 -24.02 -9.11 -52.07
CA ASP A 165 -24.50 -7.71 -52.10
C ASP A 165 -24.98 -7.22 -50.72
N THR A 166 -24.91 -8.08 -49.69
CA THR A 166 -25.19 -7.68 -48.31
C THR A 166 -23.98 -6.96 -47.75
N HIS A 167 -24.13 -5.69 -47.42
CA HIS A 167 -23.22 -4.97 -46.54
C HIS A 167 -23.99 -4.69 -45.25
N PRO A 168 -23.94 -5.57 -44.22
CA PRO A 168 -24.51 -5.23 -42.94
C PRO A 168 -23.88 -3.92 -42.47
N ASP A 169 -24.67 -3.05 -41.83
CA ASP A 169 -24.16 -1.83 -41.21
C ASP A 169 -22.96 -2.19 -40.33
N ARG A 170 -21.75 -1.90 -40.82
CA ARG A 170 -20.53 -2.35 -40.15
C ARG A 170 -20.23 -1.41 -39.00
N GLU A 171 -20.91 -1.61 -37.86
CA GLU A 171 -20.66 -0.87 -36.61
C GLU A 171 -19.16 -0.93 -36.19
N LEU A 172 -18.44 -1.98 -36.61
CA LEU A 172 -17.01 -2.13 -36.36
C LEU A 172 -16.11 -1.32 -37.30
N VAL A 173 -16.54 -0.95 -38.52
CA VAL A 173 -15.69 -0.23 -39.50
C VAL A 173 -15.25 1.15 -39.01
N PRO A 174 -16.10 1.98 -38.39
CA PRO A 174 -15.66 3.21 -37.75
C PRO A 174 -14.59 2.97 -36.68
N LEU A 175 -14.71 1.90 -35.89
CA LEU A 175 -13.73 1.52 -34.86
C LEU A 175 -12.41 1.05 -35.48
N LEU A 176 -12.47 0.29 -36.58
CA LEU A 176 -11.29 -0.16 -37.34
C LEU A 176 -10.49 1.02 -37.89
N LYS A 177 -11.18 2.07 -38.35
CA LYS A 177 -10.57 3.28 -38.94
C LYS A 177 -10.04 4.27 -37.89
N SER A 178 -10.57 4.25 -36.67
CA SER A 178 -10.16 5.15 -35.58
C SER A 178 -8.97 4.64 -34.76
N ALA A 179 -8.52 3.39 -34.98
CA ALA A 179 -7.39 2.80 -34.26
C ALA A 179 -6.11 3.64 -34.41
N GLY A 180 -5.41 3.86 -33.30
CA GLY A 180 -4.30 4.81 -33.19
C GLY A 180 -3.09 4.45 -34.06
N GLN A 181 -2.47 5.47 -34.68
CA GLN A 181 -1.17 5.32 -35.34
C GLN A 181 -0.09 4.98 -34.28
N GLY A 182 0.59 3.84 -34.44
CA GLY A 182 1.72 3.44 -33.57
C GLY A 182 1.48 2.25 -32.64
N LYS A 183 0.32 1.57 -32.70
CA LYS A 183 0.05 0.32 -31.95
C LYS A 183 0.40 -0.91 -32.79
N THR A 184 0.96 -1.96 -32.18
CA THR A 184 1.35 -3.21 -32.87
C THR A 184 0.13 -3.99 -33.38
N ALA A 185 -0.93 -4.06 -32.57
CA ALA A 185 -2.19 -4.68 -32.96
C ALA A 185 -3.41 -4.20 -32.14
N SER A 186 -4.59 -4.33 -32.75
CA SER A 186 -5.88 -3.97 -32.15
C SER A 186 -6.94 -5.05 -32.46
N LEU A 187 -7.70 -5.43 -31.44
CA LEU A 187 -8.78 -6.41 -31.47
C LEU A 187 -10.14 -5.72 -31.46
N PHE A 188 -11.03 -6.12 -32.36
CA PHE A 188 -12.41 -5.67 -32.44
C PHE A 188 -13.35 -6.86 -32.26
N ILE A 189 -14.31 -6.71 -31.34
CA ILE A 189 -15.24 -7.77 -30.94
C ILE A 189 -16.67 -7.27 -31.10
N GLN A 190 -17.48 -8.06 -31.79
CA GLN A 190 -18.93 -7.98 -31.70
C GLN A 190 -19.44 -9.05 -30.72
N ALA A 191 -19.89 -8.63 -29.53
CA ALA A 191 -20.10 -9.52 -28.41
C ALA A 191 -21.11 -10.65 -28.69
N SER A 192 -22.23 -10.34 -29.34
CA SER A 192 -23.29 -11.31 -29.66
C SER A 192 -22.85 -12.40 -30.63
N GLN A 193 -22.00 -12.07 -31.60
CA GLN A 193 -21.45 -13.03 -32.54
C GLN A 193 -20.43 -13.95 -31.86
N LEU A 194 -19.66 -13.39 -30.93
CA LEU A 194 -18.66 -14.13 -30.18
C LEU A 194 -19.29 -15.09 -29.16
N ASP A 195 -20.30 -14.67 -28.40
CA ASP A 195 -21.02 -15.57 -27.49
C ASP A 195 -21.75 -16.70 -28.21
N SER A 196 -22.27 -16.43 -29.41
CA SER A 196 -22.88 -17.47 -30.26
C SER A 196 -21.89 -18.57 -30.65
N LEU A 197 -20.58 -18.28 -30.73
CA LEU A 197 -19.52 -19.27 -30.98
C LEU A 197 -19.26 -20.16 -29.76
N TYR A 198 -19.49 -19.65 -28.56
CA TYR A 198 -19.19 -20.35 -27.31
C TYR A 198 -20.40 -21.05 -26.69
N ALA A 199 -21.57 -21.00 -27.35
CA ALA A 199 -22.86 -21.47 -26.82
C ALA A 199 -22.86 -22.93 -26.31
N ASN A 200 -21.93 -23.76 -26.79
CA ASN A 200 -21.80 -25.18 -26.42
C ASN A 200 -20.48 -25.51 -25.66
N SER A 201 -19.68 -24.51 -25.28
CA SER A 201 -18.35 -24.69 -24.66
C SER A 201 -18.39 -24.70 -23.13
N GLU A 202 -17.44 -25.38 -22.48
CA GLU A 202 -17.33 -25.28 -21.01
C GLU A 202 -16.92 -23.88 -20.54
N VAL A 203 -16.31 -23.08 -21.43
CA VAL A 203 -15.99 -21.65 -21.22
C VAL A 203 -17.22 -20.80 -20.87
N GLN A 204 -18.45 -21.20 -21.23
CA GLN A 204 -19.68 -20.49 -20.85
C GLN A 204 -20.19 -20.76 -19.43
N LYS A 205 -19.48 -21.53 -18.59
CA LYS A 205 -19.76 -21.56 -17.14
C LYS A 205 -19.23 -20.26 -16.49
N GLY A 206 -19.88 -19.11 -16.77
CA GLY A 206 -19.50 -17.76 -16.32
C GLY A 206 -20.21 -16.65 -17.11
N SER A 207 -19.84 -15.39 -16.90
CA SER A 207 -20.36 -14.26 -17.68
C SER A 207 -19.82 -14.28 -19.13
N GLY A 208 -20.69 -14.07 -20.11
CA GLY A 208 -20.35 -13.96 -21.54
C GLY A 208 -19.87 -12.57 -21.96
N TRP A 209 -19.47 -12.43 -23.22
CA TRP A 209 -19.08 -11.13 -23.79
C TRP A 209 -20.24 -10.15 -23.88
N THR A 210 -21.46 -10.64 -24.11
CA THR A 210 -22.68 -9.83 -24.12
C THR A 210 -23.06 -9.34 -22.73
N ASP A 211 -22.66 -10.05 -21.66
CA ASP A 211 -22.79 -9.55 -20.29
C ASP A 211 -21.83 -8.39 -20.03
N LEU A 212 -20.69 -8.34 -20.73
CA LEU A 212 -19.69 -7.27 -20.58
C LEU A 212 -20.08 -6.01 -21.37
N ALA A 213 -20.25 -6.13 -22.70
CA ALA A 213 -20.41 -4.99 -23.61
C ALA A 213 -21.20 -5.36 -24.89
N HIS A 214 -21.64 -4.36 -25.65
CA HIS A 214 -22.20 -4.57 -27.00
C HIS A 214 -21.09 -4.81 -28.03
N SER A 215 -20.09 -3.93 -28.06
CA SER A 215 -18.89 -4.07 -28.88
C SER A 215 -17.66 -3.55 -28.14
N LEU A 216 -16.49 -4.09 -28.49
CA LEU A 216 -15.20 -3.74 -27.89
C LEU A 216 -14.16 -3.43 -28.98
N ALA A 217 -13.32 -2.45 -28.71
CA ALA A 217 -12.10 -2.16 -29.46
C ALA A 217 -10.94 -2.10 -28.46
N LEU A 218 -10.02 -3.06 -28.51
CA LEU A 218 -8.95 -3.27 -27.53
C LEU A 218 -7.59 -3.31 -28.22
N ASP A 219 -6.68 -2.43 -27.82
CA ASP A 219 -5.28 -2.45 -28.22
C ASP A 219 -4.48 -3.42 -27.35
N LEU A 220 -3.64 -4.22 -27.99
CA LEU A 220 -2.71 -5.12 -27.32
C LEU A 220 -1.41 -4.39 -26.96
N HIS A 221 -1.01 -4.51 -25.71
CA HIS A 221 0.32 -4.15 -25.23
C HIS A 221 0.97 -5.34 -24.54
N THR A 222 2.20 -5.66 -24.93
CA THR A 222 2.93 -6.83 -24.44
C THR A 222 4.38 -6.47 -24.13
N SER A 223 4.86 -6.95 -22.99
CA SER A 223 6.28 -7.02 -22.63
C SER A 223 6.61 -8.46 -22.23
N GLN A 224 7.85 -8.70 -21.79
CA GLN A 224 8.21 -10.00 -21.22
C GLN A 224 7.32 -10.38 -20.03
N ASP A 225 7.02 -9.41 -19.14
CA ASP A 225 6.37 -9.62 -17.85
C ASP A 225 4.94 -9.06 -17.76
N LEU A 226 4.35 -8.65 -18.89
CA LEU A 226 3.02 -8.04 -18.99
C LEU A 226 2.31 -8.46 -20.27
N LEU A 227 1.06 -8.87 -20.14
CA LEU A 227 0.08 -8.99 -21.23
C LEU A 227 -1.11 -8.10 -20.89
N GLN A 228 -1.32 -7.03 -21.67
CA GLN A 228 -2.31 -5.99 -21.38
C GLN A 228 -3.18 -5.67 -22.59
N TRP A 229 -4.47 -5.46 -22.33
CA TRP A 229 -5.47 -4.99 -23.28
C TRP A 229 -6.06 -3.68 -22.78
N THR A 230 -6.00 -2.64 -23.62
CA THR A 230 -6.54 -1.31 -23.28
C THR A 230 -7.44 -0.82 -24.40
N GLY A 231 -8.57 -0.20 -24.11
CA GLY A 231 -9.46 0.22 -25.17
C GLY A 231 -10.80 0.77 -24.71
N VAL A 232 -11.81 0.61 -25.56
CA VAL A 232 -13.16 1.12 -25.31
C VAL A 232 -14.23 0.05 -25.56
N GLY A 233 -15.26 0.06 -24.73
CA GLY A 233 -16.47 -0.74 -24.91
C GLY A 233 -17.71 0.14 -25.04
N THR A 234 -18.63 -0.26 -25.89
CA THR A 234 -19.91 0.43 -26.10
C THR A 234 -21.07 -0.34 -25.49
N THR A 235 -22.14 0.38 -25.18
CA THR A 235 -23.40 -0.15 -24.66
C THR A 235 -24.56 0.26 -25.57
N THR A 236 -25.63 -0.54 -25.62
CA THR A 236 -26.88 -0.13 -26.25
C THR A 236 -27.98 0.02 -25.21
N ASP A 237 -28.95 0.91 -25.45
CA ASP A 237 -30.03 1.19 -24.49
C ASP A 237 -30.97 -0.01 -24.26
N SER A 238 -30.91 -1.01 -25.13
CA SER A 238 -31.88 -2.11 -25.20
C SER A 238 -31.45 -3.37 -24.43
N VAL A 239 -30.16 -3.55 -24.15
CA VAL A 239 -29.61 -4.76 -23.53
C VAL A 239 -28.68 -4.36 -22.36
N PRO A 240 -29.03 -4.69 -21.10
CA PRO A 240 -28.17 -4.44 -19.96
C PRO A 240 -26.85 -5.23 -20.04
N THR A 241 -25.76 -4.56 -19.68
CA THR A 241 -24.39 -5.08 -19.63
C THR A 241 -23.66 -4.53 -18.39
N LEU A 242 -22.52 -5.12 -18.01
CA LEU A 242 -21.66 -4.64 -16.92
C LEU A 242 -21.29 -3.17 -17.11
N LEU A 243 -20.92 -2.78 -18.34
CA LEU A 243 -20.62 -1.39 -18.68
C LEU A 243 -21.83 -0.46 -18.47
N SER A 244 -23.04 -0.94 -18.79
CA SER A 244 -24.25 -0.14 -18.66
C SER A 244 -24.65 0.16 -17.20
N LEU A 245 -24.14 -0.60 -16.22
CA LEU A 245 -24.35 -0.30 -14.79
C LEU A 245 -23.83 1.09 -14.41
N PHE A 246 -22.73 1.51 -15.06
CA PHE A 246 -22.06 2.78 -14.82
C PHE A 246 -22.44 3.87 -15.84
N ALA A 247 -23.45 3.60 -16.69
CA ALA A 247 -23.92 4.59 -17.65
C ALA A 247 -24.43 5.85 -16.93
N ASN A 248 -23.94 7.02 -17.36
CA ASN A 248 -24.25 8.32 -16.76
C ASN A 248 -23.80 8.49 -15.29
N THR A 249 -22.89 7.67 -14.78
CA THR A 249 -22.16 7.93 -13.54
C THR A 249 -20.74 8.42 -13.84
N GLN A 250 -20.01 8.90 -12.82
CA GLN A 250 -18.60 9.23 -12.94
C GLN A 250 -17.74 8.33 -12.03
N PRO A 251 -16.52 7.98 -12.46
CA PRO A 251 -15.56 7.26 -11.63
C PRO A 251 -15.06 8.13 -10.47
N VAL A 252 -14.77 7.49 -9.34
CA VAL A 252 -14.16 8.12 -8.15
C VAL A 252 -12.79 7.50 -7.88
N VAL A 253 -11.91 8.23 -7.20
CA VAL A 253 -10.63 7.71 -6.72
C VAL A 253 -10.88 6.57 -5.73
N ASN A 254 -10.26 5.42 -5.99
CA ASN A 254 -10.46 4.25 -5.15
C ASN A 254 -9.63 4.34 -3.87
N THR A 255 -10.28 4.15 -2.72
CA THR A 255 -9.66 4.32 -1.39
C THR A 255 -9.65 3.04 -0.55
N LEU A 256 -10.51 2.07 -0.90
CA LEU A 256 -10.76 0.89 -0.08
C LEU A 256 -9.60 -0.11 -0.03
N ALA A 257 -8.60 0.02 -0.90
CA ALA A 257 -7.36 -0.76 -0.81
C ALA A 257 -6.60 -0.51 0.51
N GLY A 258 -6.59 0.73 1.01
CA GLY A 258 -6.00 1.11 2.30
C GLY A 258 -6.80 0.63 3.53
N LEU A 259 -8.00 0.09 3.32
CA LEU A 259 -8.85 -0.47 4.38
C LEU A 259 -9.02 -1.99 4.26
N SER A 260 -8.38 -2.59 3.27
CA SER A 260 -8.39 -4.03 3.02
C SER A 260 -7.13 -4.67 3.60
N PRO A 261 -7.15 -5.94 4.05
CA PRO A 261 -5.98 -6.59 4.63
C PRO A 261 -4.90 -6.88 3.58
N GLU A 262 -3.61 -6.71 3.93
CA GLU A 262 -2.46 -7.00 3.04
C GLU A 262 -2.47 -8.44 2.49
N GLY A 263 -2.98 -9.38 3.29
CA GLY A 263 -3.06 -10.79 2.93
C GLY A 263 -4.30 -11.17 2.11
N ALA A 264 -5.09 -10.21 1.61
CA ALA A 264 -6.22 -10.50 0.73
C ALA A 264 -5.73 -11.14 -0.58
N ASP A 265 -6.52 -12.09 -1.08
CA ASP A 265 -6.28 -12.73 -2.38
C ASP A 265 -6.76 -11.83 -3.53
N GLY A 266 -7.66 -10.88 -3.26
CA GLY A 266 -8.09 -9.88 -4.23
C GLY A 266 -9.08 -8.88 -3.65
N LEU A 267 -9.30 -7.81 -4.41
CA LEU A 267 -10.20 -6.71 -4.12
C LEU A 267 -10.96 -6.34 -5.39
N LEU A 268 -12.29 -6.32 -5.32
CA LEU A 268 -13.18 -5.73 -6.34
C LEU A 268 -13.81 -4.47 -5.75
N THR A 269 -13.66 -3.32 -6.41
CA THR A 269 -14.30 -2.07 -6.03
C THR A 269 -15.17 -1.57 -7.17
N ILE A 270 -16.36 -1.09 -6.83
CA ILE A 270 -17.23 -0.31 -7.72
C ILE A 270 -17.36 1.09 -7.15
N SER A 271 -17.37 2.11 -8.00
CA SER A 271 -17.55 3.49 -7.59
C SER A 271 -18.45 4.26 -8.54
N PHE A 272 -19.13 5.26 -7.99
CA PHE A 272 -20.07 6.11 -8.70
C PHE A 272 -20.32 7.39 -7.90
N THR A 273 -20.51 8.51 -8.60
CA THR A 273 -20.87 9.79 -7.96
C THR A 273 -22.36 9.92 -7.61
N ASP A 274 -23.22 9.05 -8.15
CA ASP A 274 -24.66 9.08 -7.93
C ASP A 274 -25.20 7.63 -7.80
N GLU A 275 -25.46 7.22 -6.56
CA GLU A 275 -25.98 5.88 -6.24
C GLU A 275 -27.36 5.66 -6.86
N ALA A 276 -28.22 6.68 -6.92
CA ALA A 276 -29.57 6.52 -7.43
C ALA A 276 -29.55 6.22 -8.94
N VAL A 277 -28.63 6.84 -9.69
CA VAL A 277 -28.42 6.53 -11.12
C VAL A 277 -27.88 5.09 -11.29
N PHE A 278 -26.87 4.71 -10.51
CA PHE A 278 -26.32 3.35 -10.53
C PHE A 278 -27.39 2.30 -10.19
N ASN A 279 -28.19 2.52 -9.14
CA ASN A 279 -29.27 1.65 -8.71
C ASN A 279 -30.36 1.55 -9.80
N ALA A 280 -30.71 2.66 -10.45
CA ALA A 280 -31.65 2.66 -11.57
C ALA A 280 -31.14 1.82 -12.76
N ASN A 281 -29.85 1.86 -13.06
CA ASN A 281 -29.25 1.00 -14.08
C ASN A 281 -29.29 -0.47 -13.66
N GLN A 282 -28.91 -0.78 -12.42
CA GLN A 282 -28.93 -2.14 -11.88
C GLN A 282 -30.33 -2.77 -11.93
N ARG A 283 -31.39 -2.00 -11.65
CA ARG A 283 -32.78 -2.47 -11.73
C ARG A 283 -33.23 -2.86 -13.13
N LYS A 284 -32.56 -2.41 -14.19
CA LYS A 284 -32.88 -2.87 -15.56
C LYS A 284 -32.50 -4.32 -15.78
N GLN A 285 -31.53 -4.84 -15.01
CA GLN A 285 -30.96 -6.18 -15.16
C GLN A 285 -31.37 -7.13 -14.02
N TYR A 286 -31.48 -6.60 -12.79
CA TYR A 286 -31.71 -7.39 -11.58
C TYR A 286 -33.07 -7.02 -10.95
N THR A 287 -34.17 -7.41 -11.61
CA THR A 287 -35.55 -7.10 -11.20
C THR A 287 -36.09 -8.09 -10.17
N GLY A 288 -35.85 -7.83 -8.89
CA GLY A 288 -36.54 -8.45 -7.74
C GLY A 288 -36.86 -7.39 -6.68
N GLU A 289 -38.10 -6.90 -6.66
CA GLU A 289 -38.54 -5.70 -5.92
C GLU A 289 -38.39 -5.73 -4.38
N LYS A 290 -37.95 -4.62 -3.74
CA LYS A 290 -38.78 -3.63 -3.01
C LYS A 290 -37.93 -2.61 -2.25
N VAL A 291 -38.33 -1.33 -2.39
CA VAL A 291 -37.86 -0.11 -1.70
C VAL A 291 -36.44 0.31 -2.08
N ALA A 292 -36.33 1.49 -2.71
CA ALA A 292 -35.11 2.27 -2.66
C ALA A 292 -34.87 2.64 -1.20
N ASP A 293 -34.10 1.81 -0.50
CA ASP A 293 -33.67 2.15 0.83
C ASP A 293 -32.70 3.33 0.66
N THR A 294 -33.17 4.53 1.03
CA THR A 294 -32.34 5.75 1.07
C THR A 294 -31.08 5.58 1.92
N LEU A 295 -30.97 4.44 2.62
CA LEU A 295 -29.86 4.00 3.42
C LEU A 295 -28.49 4.12 2.73
N PHE A 296 -28.39 3.75 1.44
CA PHE A 296 -27.12 3.73 0.71
C PHE A 296 -26.95 4.91 -0.26
N GLN A 297 -27.85 5.89 -0.26
CA GLN A 297 -27.88 6.99 -1.23
C GLN A 297 -26.59 7.84 -1.24
N THR A 298 -25.85 7.86 -0.13
CA THR A 298 -24.61 8.63 0.05
C THR A 298 -23.35 7.82 -0.24
N THR A 299 -23.48 6.61 -0.80
CA THR A 299 -22.35 5.73 -1.13
C THR A 299 -21.58 6.24 -2.33
N GLU A 300 -20.25 6.27 -2.24
CA GLU A 300 -19.36 6.64 -3.36
C GLU A 300 -18.55 5.44 -3.87
N GLU A 301 -18.23 4.49 -2.99
CA GLU A 301 -17.39 3.34 -3.30
C GLU A 301 -17.85 2.12 -2.50
N VAL A 302 -17.99 0.98 -3.16
CA VAL A 302 -18.28 -0.33 -2.54
C VAL A 302 -17.16 -1.29 -2.90
N GLY A 303 -16.56 -1.94 -1.91
CA GLY A 303 -15.46 -2.88 -2.06
C GLY A 303 -15.81 -4.27 -1.56
N LEU A 304 -15.43 -5.30 -2.31
CA LEU A 304 -15.51 -6.70 -1.94
C LEU A 304 -14.08 -7.24 -1.78
N VAL A 305 -13.74 -7.62 -0.56
CA VAL A 305 -12.45 -8.19 -0.19
C VAL A 305 -12.57 -9.70 -0.13
N PHE A 306 -11.64 -10.40 -0.77
CA PHE A 306 -11.57 -11.86 -0.76
C PHE A 306 -10.30 -12.33 -0.03
N GLN A 307 -10.43 -13.19 0.98
CA GLN A 307 -9.28 -13.79 1.66
C GLN A 307 -9.57 -15.23 2.10
N GLY A 308 -9.10 -16.19 1.31
CA GLY A 308 -9.43 -17.61 1.43
C GLY A 308 -10.93 -17.81 1.27
N THR A 309 -11.58 -18.36 2.29
CA THR A 309 -13.04 -18.51 2.35
C THR A 309 -13.75 -17.32 2.97
N ASN A 310 -13.02 -16.29 3.43
CA ASN A 310 -13.63 -15.11 4.05
C ASN A 310 -13.90 -14.03 3.01
N LYS A 311 -15.00 -13.31 3.22
CA LYS A 311 -15.38 -12.12 2.46
C LYS A 311 -15.61 -10.95 3.41
N ALA A 312 -15.34 -9.73 2.94
CA ALA A 312 -15.81 -8.51 3.58
C ALA A 312 -16.36 -7.56 2.52
N VAL A 313 -17.37 -6.78 2.90
CA VAL A 313 -17.93 -5.70 2.09
C VAL A 313 -17.59 -4.39 2.77
N LEU A 314 -16.98 -3.48 2.04
CA LEU A 314 -16.59 -2.16 2.51
C LEU A 314 -17.44 -1.12 1.76
N ILE A 315 -17.95 -0.12 2.47
CA ILE A 315 -18.73 0.97 1.88
C ILE A 315 -18.12 2.29 2.33
N ASN A 316 -17.63 3.09 1.38
CA ASN A 316 -17.21 4.46 1.62
C ASN A 316 -18.34 5.43 1.25
N THR A 317 -18.56 6.45 2.08
CA THR A 317 -19.68 7.38 1.92
C THR A 317 -19.30 8.82 2.29
N TYR A 318 -19.86 9.80 1.58
CA TYR A 318 -19.76 11.21 1.97
C TYR A 318 -20.76 11.61 3.08
N GLY A 319 -21.67 10.72 3.46
CA GLY A 319 -22.77 10.99 4.38
C GLY A 319 -23.11 9.78 5.24
N ALA A 320 -22.33 9.56 6.29
CA ALA A 320 -22.38 8.36 7.14
C ALA A 320 -23.55 8.30 8.15
N LEU A 321 -24.29 9.40 8.34
CA LEU A 321 -25.25 9.51 9.45
C LEU A 321 -26.40 8.50 9.37
N SER A 322 -27.08 8.40 8.22
CA SER A 322 -28.23 7.50 8.03
C SER A 322 -27.85 6.03 8.22
N LEU A 323 -26.73 5.60 7.61
CA LEU A 323 -26.24 4.23 7.74
C LEU A 323 -25.77 3.93 9.18
N SER A 324 -25.13 4.89 9.85
CA SER A 324 -24.75 4.74 11.25
C SER A 324 -25.96 4.57 12.16
N GLU A 325 -26.99 5.41 12.03
CA GLU A 325 -28.23 5.32 12.82
C GLU A 325 -28.92 3.97 12.62
N PHE A 326 -29.10 3.55 11.36
CA PHE A 326 -29.68 2.24 11.04
C PHE A 326 -28.91 1.08 11.68
N LEU A 327 -27.58 1.10 11.61
CA LEU A 327 -26.73 0.05 12.17
C LEU A 327 -26.68 0.08 13.70
N GLN A 328 -26.86 1.25 14.32
CA GLN A 328 -26.98 1.39 15.78
C GLN A 328 -28.30 0.83 16.29
N ASP A 329 -29.39 1.04 15.57
CA ASP A 329 -30.71 0.51 15.92
C ASP A 329 -30.83 -1.00 15.64
N SER A 330 -30.11 -1.49 14.63
CA SER A 330 -30.17 -2.90 14.20
C SER A 330 -29.21 -3.83 14.94
N ARG A 331 -28.29 -3.30 15.78
CA ARG A 331 -27.30 -4.13 16.48
C ARG A 331 -27.86 -4.78 17.73
N SER A 332 -27.56 -6.06 17.90
CA SER A 332 -27.91 -6.83 19.10
C SER A 332 -26.97 -6.52 20.27
N SER A 333 -25.69 -6.26 19.99
CA SER A 333 -24.67 -5.95 20.98
C SER A 333 -23.46 -5.26 20.33
N VAL A 334 -22.58 -4.72 21.17
CA VAL A 334 -21.30 -4.12 20.76
C VAL A 334 -20.17 -4.63 21.64
N TYR A 335 -18.97 -4.63 21.09
CA TYR A 335 -17.74 -4.79 21.85
C TYR A 335 -16.61 -3.97 21.22
N GLU A 336 -15.56 -3.71 21.98
CA GLU A 336 -14.40 -2.97 21.50
C GLU A 336 -13.27 -3.93 21.11
N TYR A 337 -12.55 -3.61 20.05
CA TYR A 337 -11.31 -4.27 19.66
C TYR A 337 -10.31 -3.23 19.12
N GLN A 338 -9.15 -3.10 19.78
CA GLN A 338 -8.08 -2.17 19.40
C GLN A 338 -8.56 -0.72 19.15
N GLY A 339 -9.35 -0.17 20.07
CA GLY A 339 -9.86 1.20 19.96
C GLY A 339 -10.96 1.41 18.91
N LYS A 340 -11.50 0.33 18.34
CA LYS A 340 -12.63 0.37 17.39
C LYS A 340 -13.83 -0.37 17.97
N GLU A 341 -15.00 0.25 17.87
CA GLU A 341 -16.27 -0.40 18.21
C GLU A 341 -16.66 -1.37 17.08
N ILE A 342 -17.05 -2.58 17.46
CA ILE A 342 -17.60 -3.60 16.56
C ILE A 342 -19.04 -3.86 16.98
N GLY A 343 -19.97 -3.60 16.06
CA GLY A 343 -21.37 -3.94 16.21
C GLY A 343 -21.68 -5.35 15.71
N ILE A 344 -22.53 -6.06 16.46
CA ILE A 344 -23.02 -7.40 16.10
C ILE A 344 -24.47 -7.28 15.61
N LEU A 345 -24.72 -7.73 14.39
CA LEU A 345 -26.04 -7.71 13.73
C LEU A 345 -26.65 -9.12 13.70
N GLU A 346 -27.97 -9.19 13.64
CA GLU A 346 -28.64 -10.40 13.16
C GLU A 346 -28.28 -10.61 11.68
N SER A 347 -28.04 -11.88 11.30
CA SER A 347 -27.65 -12.25 9.94
C SER A 347 -28.62 -11.68 8.91
N SER A 348 -28.16 -10.78 8.05
CA SER A 348 -29.01 -10.04 7.10
C SER A 348 -28.44 -10.04 5.68
N PRO A 349 -29.28 -10.18 4.63
CA PRO A 349 -28.87 -10.04 3.22
C PRO A 349 -28.93 -8.57 2.73
N ILE A 350 -28.93 -7.58 3.63
CA ILE A 350 -29.15 -6.17 3.26
C ILE A 350 -28.19 -5.66 2.17
N LEU A 351 -26.93 -6.10 2.20
CA LEU A 351 -25.92 -5.71 1.22
C LEU A 351 -26.09 -6.43 -0.13
N GLU A 352 -26.52 -7.70 -0.12
CA GLU A 352 -26.89 -8.42 -1.35
C GLU A 352 -28.08 -7.73 -2.04
N ASN A 353 -29.06 -7.28 -1.26
CA ASN A 353 -30.23 -6.57 -1.80
C ASN A 353 -29.88 -5.18 -2.34
N ALA A 354 -28.90 -4.49 -1.73
CA ALA A 354 -28.47 -3.16 -2.15
C ALA A 354 -27.57 -3.20 -3.39
N PHE A 355 -26.70 -4.21 -3.51
CA PHE A 355 -25.76 -4.35 -4.63
C PHE A 355 -25.78 -5.75 -5.28
N PRO A 356 -26.95 -6.23 -5.76
CA PRO A 356 -27.14 -7.59 -6.30
C PRO A 356 -26.29 -7.92 -7.53
N ALA A 357 -25.80 -6.92 -8.26
CA ALA A 357 -24.91 -7.15 -9.39
C ALA A 357 -23.52 -7.67 -8.97
N PHE A 358 -23.08 -7.38 -7.74
CA PHE A 358 -21.72 -7.67 -7.27
C PHE A 358 -21.69 -8.53 -6.01
N ILE A 359 -22.66 -8.38 -5.11
CA ILE A 359 -22.67 -9.06 -3.82
C ILE A 359 -23.64 -10.25 -3.88
N SER A 360 -23.09 -11.46 -3.74
CA SER A 360 -23.84 -12.71 -3.61
C SER A 360 -23.21 -13.61 -2.55
N ASP A 361 -24.03 -14.44 -1.91
CA ASP A 361 -23.62 -15.37 -0.85
C ASP A 361 -22.83 -14.67 0.28
N PHE A 362 -23.32 -13.52 0.74
CA PHE A 362 -22.76 -12.69 1.80
C PHE A 362 -23.82 -12.29 2.81
N LYS A 363 -23.68 -12.78 4.05
CA LYS A 363 -24.58 -12.42 5.15
C LYS A 363 -23.83 -11.70 6.25
N VAL A 364 -24.12 -10.40 6.38
CA VAL A 364 -23.46 -9.59 7.38
C VAL A 364 -23.88 -10.01 8.79
N THR A 365 -22.90 -10.15 9.68
CA THR A 365 -23.11 -10.39 11.12
C THR A 365 -22.31 -9.44 12.01
N HIS A 366 -21.24 -8.84 11.47
CA HIS A 366 -20.37 -7.90 12.19
C HIS A 366 -20.09 -6.68 11.32
N TYR A 367 -20.00 -5.51 11.96
CA TYR A 367 -19.53 -4.30 11.29
C TYR A 367 -18.65 -3.45 12.20
N THR A 368 -17.80 -2.63 11.60
CA THR A 368 -17.09 -1.55 12.26
C THR A 368 -17.06 -0.33 11.34
N VAL A 369 -16.79 0.84 11.92
CA VAL A 369 -16.69 2.12 11.19
C VAL A 369 -15.32 2.70 11.39
N ILE A 370 -14.65 3.05 10.28
CA ILE A 370 -13.32 3.67 10.28
C ILE A 370 -13.41 4.90 9.37
N ASP A 371 -13.26 6.07 9.97
CA ASP A 371 -13.47 7.37 9.31
C ASP A 371 -14.85 7.43 8.63
N ASN A 372 -14.90 7.45 7.30
CA ASN A 372 -16.13 7.48 6.51
C ASN A 372 -16.49 6.12 5.88
N ALA A 373 -15.75 5.05 6.23
CA ALA A 373 -15.92 3.73 5.67
C ALA A 373 -16.54 2.75 6.68
N PHE A 374 -17.53 2.00 6.19
CA PHE A 374 -18.18 0.92 6.92
C PHE A 374 -17.63 -0.41 6.44
N ILE A 375 -17.14 -1.23 7.36
CA ILE A 375 -16.55 -2.53 7.07
C ILE A 375 -17.48 -3.61 7.62
N PHE A 376 -18.04 -4.43 6.73
CA PHE A 376 -18.98 -5.50 7.04
C PHE A 376 -18.32 -6.87 6.85
N CYS A 377 -18.57 -7.79 7.77
CA CYS A 377 -17.99 -9.13 7.77
C CYS A 377 -19.02 -10.18 8.21
N GLU A 378 -18.78 -11.43 7.82
CA GLU A 378 -19.63 -12.56 8.21
C GLU A 378 -19.22 -13.20 9.54
N ASN A 379 -18.03 -12.85 10.07
CA ASN A 379 -17.55 -13.38 11.34
C ASN A 379 -16.59 -12.43 12.07
N LYS A 380 -16.62 -12.54 13.40
CA LYS A 380 -15.75 -11.80 14.34
C LYS A 380 -14.26 -11.85 13.99
N ARG A 381 -13.73 -13.06 13.71
CA ARG A 381 -12.29 -13.26 13.52
C ARG A 381 -11.77 -12.48 12.31
N PHE A 382 -12.55 -12.40 11.23
CA PHE A 382 -12.17 -11.64 10.06
C PHE A 382 -12.27 -10.13 10.28
N THR A 383 -13.30 -9.66 11.00
CA THR A 383 -13.42 -8.25 11.42
C THR A 383 -12.20 -7.80 12.24
N GLU A 384 -11.83 -8.58 13.27
CA GLU A 384 -10.67 -8.30 14.11
C GLU A 384 -9.35 -8.35 13.31
N LEU A 385 -9.23 -9.24 12.32
CA LEU A 385 -8.06 -9.29 11.43
C LEU A 385 -7.94 -8.02 10.58
N ILE A 386 -9.03 -7.55 10.00
CA ILE A 386 -9.04 -6.31 9.19
C ILE A 386 -8.63 -5.12 10.06
N ILE A 387 -9.24 -4.96 11.24
CA ILE A 387 -8.89 -3.87 12.17
C ILE A 387 -7.41 -3.92 12.55
N ARG A 388 -6.89 -5.11 12.90
CA ARG A 388 -5.47 -5.29 13.24
C ARG A 388 -4.54 -4.91 12.09
N ASN A 389 -4.90 -5.27 10.87
CA ASN A 389 -4.11 -5.00 9.69
C ASN A 389 -4.11 -3.49 9.36
N ILE A 390 -5.27 -2.83 9.44
CA ILE A 390 -5.37 -1.37 9.30
C ILE A 390 -4.52 -0.65 10.35
N ASN A 391 -4.68 -1.02 11.63
CA ASN A 391 -3.93 -0.39 12.74
C ASN A 391 -2.41 -0.60 12.64
N SER A 392 -1.95 -1.65 11.97
CA SER A 392 -0.53 -1.96 11.78
C SER A 392 0.03 -1.58 10.41
N GLY A 393 -0.75 -0.89 9.57
CA GLY A 393 -0.35 -0.49 8.21
C GLY A 393 -0.16 -1.67 7.25
N LYS A 394 -0.66 -2.86 7.58
CA LYS A 394 -0.61 -4.07 6.75
C LYS A 394 -1.86 -4.15 5.87
N THR A 395 -1.99 -3.20 4.96
CA THR A 395 -3.16 -3.00 4.11
C THR A 395 -2.92 -3.46 2.67
N PHE A 396 -3.98 -3.68 1.88
CA PHE A 396 -3.90 -4.29 0.55
C PHE A 396 -3.15 -3.42 -0.46
N ASP A 397 -3.25 -2.10 -0.34
CA ASP A 397 -2.45 -1.12 -1.10
C ASP A 397 -0.94 -1.31 -0.91
N ASN A 398 -0.50 -1.87 0.23
CA ASN A 398 0.90 -2.20 0.52
C ASN A 398 1.29 -3.65 0.13
N SER A 399 0.36 -4.42 -0.43
CA SER A 399 0.62 -5.80 -0.85
C SER A 399 1.43 -5.88 -2.15
N VAL A 400 2.16 -6.98 -2.33
CA VAL A 400 2.88 -7.26 -3.60
C VAL A 400 1.90 -7.30 -4.78
N ILE A 401 0.67 -7.76 -4.55
CA ILE A 401 -0.38 -7.84 -5.57
C ILE A 401 -0.73 -6.43 -6.06
N TYR A 402 -1.11 -5.53 -5.14
CA TYR A 402 -1.52 -4.17 -5.50
C TYR A 402 -0.36 -3.35 -6.06
N GLU A 403 0.81 -3.37 -5.43
CA GLU A 403 1.98 -2.62 -5.90
C GLU A 403 2.48 -3.07 -7.28
N SER A 404 2.32 -4.36 -7.61
CA SER A 404 2.65 -4.85 -8.95
C SER A 404 1.67 -4.34 -10.02
N ALA A 405 0.38 -4.19 -9.66
CA ALA A 405 -0.66 -3.71 -10.56
C ALA A 405 -0.71 -2.18 -10.70
N ARG A 406 -0.36 -1.44 -9.64
CA ARG A 406 -0.56 0.01 -9.51
C ARG A 406 -0.01 0.84 -10.67
N SER A 407 1.15 0.46 -11.23
CA SER A 407 1.79 1.22 -12.32
C SER A 407 1.00 1.21 -13.63
N GLU A 408 0.10 0.23 -13.80
CA GLU A 408 -0.67 0.03 -15.03
C GLU A 408 -2.12 0.50 -14.89
N LEU A 409 -2.51 1.06 -13.74
CA LEU A 409 -3.89 1.43 -13.41
C LEU A 409 -4.08 2.94 -13.39
N ALA A 410 -5.26 3.39 -13.79
CA ALA A 410 -5.71 4.75 -13.52
C ALA A 410 -6.05 4.95 -12.04
N GLU A 411 -5.92 6.18 -11.55
CA GLU A 411 -6.18 6.54 -10.14
C GLU A 411 -7.67 6.50 -9.77
N ALA A 412 -8.56 6.81 -10.72
CA ALA A 412 -10.01 6.75 -10.54
C ALA A 412 -10.63 5.72 -11.48
N SER A 413 -11.61 4.96 -10.98
CA SER A 413 -12.30 3.94 -11.77
C SER A 413 -13.73 3.70 -11.32
N SER A 414 -14.61 3.38 -12.26
CA SER A 414 -15.99 2.97 -11.97
C SER A 414 -16.04 1.51 -11.48
N LEU A 415 -15.16 0.67 -11.99
CA LEU A 415 -14.92 -0.67 -11.48
C LEU A 415 -13.42 -0.96 -11.53
N LEU A 416 -12.89 -1.52 -10.45
CA LEU A 416 -11.52 -2.01 -10.38
C LEU A 416 -11.51 -3.36 -9.68
N LEU A 417 -10.93 -4.35 -10.34
CA LEU A 417 -10.66 -5.66 -9.78
C LEU A 417 -9.15 -5.88 -9.83
N ILE A 418 -8.57 -6.27 -8.71
CA ILE A 418 -7.17 -6.68 -8.60
C ILE A 418 -7.13 -7.99 -7.82
N ALA A 419 -6.48 -9.02 -8.36
CA ALA A 419 -6.42 -10.33 -7.72
C ALA A 419 -5.08 -11.03 -7.95
N ASP A 420 -4.72 -11.90 -7.01
CA ASP A 420 -3.72 -12.93 -7.22
C ASP A 420 -4.19 -13.86 -8.35
N GLY A 421 -3.49 -13.89 -9.49
CA GLY A 421 -4.05 -14.49 -10.70
C GLY A 421 -4.23 -16.02 -10.66
N ARG A 422 -3.65 -16.72 -9.67
CA ARG A 422 -3.91 -18.14 -9.41
C ARG A 422 -5.07 -18.40 -8.45
N LYS A 423 -5.71 -17.33 -7.99
CA LYS A 423 -6.79 -17.38 -7.01
C LYS A 423 -7.99 -16.64 -7.58
N LEU A 424 -9.17 -16.99 -7.11
CA LEU A 424 -10.40 -16.28 -7.41
C LEU A 424 -10.85 -16.31 -8.88
N GLU A 425 -10.24 -17.08 -9.78
CA GLU A 425 -10.66 -17.17 -11.20
C GLU A 425 -12.18 -17.44 -11.32
N ASN A 426 -12.72 -18.34 -10.50
CA ASN A 426 -14.15 -18.63 -10.47
C ASN A 426 -15.00 -17.50 -9.87
N GLU A 427 -14.49 -16.72 -8.92
CA GLU A 427 -15.20 -15.55 -8.40
C GLU A 427 -15.17 -14.40 -9.42
N ILE A 428 -14.05 -14.21 -10.11
CA ILE A 428 -13.85 -13.18 -11.13
C ILE A 428 -14.67 -13.48 -12.39
N GLY A 429 -14.69 -14.74 -12.83
CA GLY A 429 -15.45 -15.20 -14.00
C GLY A 429 -16.97 -15.09 -13.86
N LYS A 430 -17.48 -14.64 -12.70
CA LYS A 430 -18.89 -14.25 -12.51
C LYS A 430 -19.20 -12.87 -13.12
N TYR A 431 -18.18 -12.02 -13.24
CA TYR A 431 -18.34 -10.61 -13.63
C TYR A 431 -17.76 -10.30 -15.01
N ILE A 432 -16.67 -10.98 -15.38
CA ILE A 432 -16.00 -10.76 -16.67
C ILE A 432 -15.80 -12.08 -17.44
N PRO A 433 -15.76 -12.04 -18.79
CA PRO A 433 -15.51 -13.22 -19.60
C PRO A 433 -14.25 -13.96 -19.17
N LYS A 434 -14.35 -15.27 -18.91
CA LYS A 434 -13.19 -16.11 -18.56
C LYS A 434 -12.11 -16.09 -19.65
N ALA A 435 -12.48 -15.84 -20.90
CA ALA A 435 -11.54 -15.68 -22.01
C ALA A 435 -10.59 -14.47 -21.87
N LEU A 436 -10.85 -13.54 -20.95
CA LEU A 436 -9.93 -12.44 -20.57
C LEU A 436 -8.97 -12.82 -19.44
N LEU A 437 -9.18 -13.96 -18.79
CA LEU A 437 -8.31 -14.49 -17.73
C LEU A 437 -7.19 -15.31 -18.39
N ALA A 438 -6.01 -15.31 -17.78
CA ALA A 438 -4.98 -16.26 -18.17
C ALA A 438 -5.36 -17.67 -17.70
N ASP A 439 -4.98 -18.69 -18.46
CA ASP A 439 -5.23 -20.09 -18.10
C ASP A 439 -4.63 -20.41 -16.73
N ASP A 440 -5.31 -21.20 -15.90
CA ASP A 440 -4.78 -21.71 -14.62
C ASP A 440 -3.76 -22.83 -14.87
N SER A 441 -2.69 -22.50 -15.59
CA SER A 441 -1.55 -23.38 -15.84
C SER A 441 -0.48 -23.17 -14.77
N SER A 442 0.01 -24.28 -14.22
CA SER A 442 1.17 -24.29 -13.32
C SER A 442 2.44 -23.70 -13.95
N ASP A 443 2.49 -23.64 -15.28
CA ASP A 443 3.64 -23.14 -16.04
C ASP A 443 3.70 -21.61 -16.09
N LEU A 444 2.60 -20.92 -15.75
CA LEU A 444 2.61 -19.46 -15.66
C LEU A 444 3.40 -18.97 -14.44
N PRO A 445 4.18 -17.88 -14.56
CA PRO A 445 4.83 -17.26 -13.42
C PRO A 445 3.79 -16.77 -12.39
N GLU A 446 4.21 -16.54 -11.15
CA GLU A 446 3.33 -15.86 -10.19
C GLU A 446 2.97 -14.47 -10.69
N HIS A 447 1.68 -14.17 -10.75
CA HIS A 447 1.17 -12.99 -11.42
C HIS A 447 0.00 -12.35 -10.69
N VAL A 448 -0.23 -11.08 -11.00
CA VAL A 448 -1.43 -10.33 -10.67
C VAL A 448 -2.31 -10.25 -11.90
N PHE A 449 -3.61 -10.42 -11.70
CA PHE A 449 -4.64 -10.09 -12.67
C PHE A 449 -5.31 -8.78 -12.25
N ALA A 450 -5.54 -7.88 -13.19
CA ALA A 450 -6.34 -6.69 -12.94
C ALA A 450 -7.29 -6.40 -14.10
N PHE A 451 -8.47 -5.89 -13.76
CA PHE A 451 -9.49 -5.44 -14.70
C PHE A 451 -10.07 -4.12 -14.20
N GLN A 452 -10.04 -3.10 -15.04
CA GLN A 452 -10.44 -1.73 -14.71
C GLN A 452 -11.38 -1.17 -15.78
N LEU A 453 -12.47 -0.55 -15.33
CA LEU A 453 -13.41 0.20 -16.14
C LEU A 453 -13.48 1.65 -15.67
N VAL A 454 -13.43 2.57 -16.62
CA VAL A 454 -13.62 4.00 -16.39
C VAL A 454 -14.76 4.46 -17.29
N ALA A 455 -15.94 4.69 -16.70
CA ALA A 455 -17.12 5.09 -17.46
C ALA A 455 -17.02 6.55 -17.95
N ASP A 456 -17.43 6.78 -19.20
CA ASP A 456 -17.57 8.11 -19.80
C ASP A 456 -18.85 8.18 -20.64
N ARG A 457 -19.89 8.85 -20.11
CA ARG A 457 -21.20 9.12 -20.75
C ARG A 457 -21.81 7.94 -21.52
N SER A 458 -21.37 7.68 -22.76
CA SER A 458 -21.91 6.69 -23.70
C SER A 458 -20.97 5.51 -24.02
N PHE A 459 -19.75 5.47 -23.45
CA PHE A 459 -18.81 4.35 -23.59
C PHE A 459 -17.99 4.19 -22.30
N CYS A 460 -17.21 3.11 -22.20
CA CYS A 460 -16.31 2.90 -21.07
C CYS A 460 -14.90 2.64 -21.60
N HIS A 461 -13.90 3.27 -20.98
CA HIS A 461 -12.52 2.83 -21.15
C HIS A 461 -12.29 1.55 -20.36
N LEU A 462 -11.63 0.57 -20.98
CA LEU A 462 -11.31 -0.72 -20.41
C LEU A 462 -9.79 -0.89 -20.36
N ASN A 463 -9.30 -1.42 -19.26
CA ASN A 463 -7.91 -1.83 -19.09
C ASN A 463 -7.89 -3.17 -18.35
N THR A 464 -7.33 -4.20 -18.96
CA THR A 464 -7.18 -5.52 -18.33
C THR A 464 -5.80 -6.07 -18.60
N PHE A 465 -5.16 -6.67 -17.59
CA PHE A 465 -3.83 -7.21 -17.75
C PHE A 465 -3.50 -8.34 -16.79
N VAL A 466 -2.52 -9.13 -17.23
CA VAL A 466 -1.80 -10.08 -16.40
C VAL A 466 -0.34 -9.64 -16.35
N LYS A 467 0.19 -9.49 -15.13
CA LYS A 467 1.56 -9.01 -14.91
C LYS A 467 2.28 -9.86 -13.88
N ARG A 468 3.56 -10.15 -14.11
CA ARG A 468 4.40 -10.89 -13.15
C ARG A 468 4.44 -10.13 -11.82
N LYS A 469 4.30 -10.84 -10.70
CA LYS A 469 4.49 -10.23 -9.37
C LYS A 469 5.92 -9.72 -9.27
N SER A 470 6.07 -8.44 -8.92
CA SER A 470 7.38 -7.86 -8.68
C SER A 470 8.08 -8.63 -7.54
N SER A 471 9.37 -8.95 -7.71
CA SER A 471 10.15 -9.50 -6.61
C SER A 471 10.16 -8.47 -5.48
N SER A 472 9.57 -8.81 -4.34
CA SER A 472 9.53 -7.97 -3.13
C SER A 472 10.81 -7.14 -3.01
N ARG A 473 10.73 -5.83 -3.32
CA ARG A 473 11.70 -4.91 -2.73
C ARG A 473 11.57 -5.11 -1.23
N LYS A 474 12.70 -5.39 -0.55
CA LYS A 474 12.75 -5.32 0.91
C LYS A 474 12.07 -4.01 1.31
N LYS A 475 10.97 -4.12 2.05
CA LYS A 475 10.13 -2.99 2.46
C LYS A 475 11.01 -1.92 3.09
N GLN A 476 11.02 -0.73 2.51
CA GLN A 476 11.34 0.49 3.26
C GLN A 476 10.08 0.80 4.07
N GLY A 477 10.17 0.77 5.39
CA GLY A 477 9.00 0.88 6.25
C GLY A 477 9.23 0.45 7.69
N VAL A 478 8.33 0.90 8.57
CA VAL A 478 8.34 0.50 9.98
C VAL A 478 7.57 -0.82 10.13
N ALA A 479 8.27 -1.91 10.45
CA ALA A 479 7.66 -3.23 10.59
C ALA A 479 7.85 -3.78 12.00
N PRO A 480 6.84 -4.40 12.62
CA PRO A 480 7.00 -5.05 13.90
C PRO A 480 7.98 -6.23 13.77
N LEU A 481 9.06 -6.20 14.54
CA LEU A 481 10.05 -7.27 14.62
C LEU A 481 9.56 -8.42 15.51
N PHE A 482 9.09 -8.09 16.71
CA PHE A 482 8.54 -9.06 17.66
C PHE A 482 7.72 -8.37 18.75
N THR A 483 6.89 -9.15 19.43
CA THR A 483 6.24 -8.76 20.69
C THR A 483 6.71 -9.68 21.81
N VAL A 484 6.69 -9.17 23.05
CA VAL A 484 6.95 -9.97 24.25
C VAL A 484 5.86 -9.70 25.26
N GLU A 485 5.17 -10.75 25.68
CA GLU A 485 4.19 -10.72 26.76
C GLU A 485 4.89 -11.02 28.09
N LEU A 486 4.53 -10.27 29.14
CA LEU A 486 5.00 -10.42 30.51
C LEU A 486 3.89 -11.03 31.38
N ASP A 487 4.28 -11.54 32.55
CA ASP A 487 3.33 -12.19 33.48
C ASP A 487 2.32 -11.21 34.10
N ALA A 488 2.63 -9.91 34.10
CA ALA A 488 1.78 -8.85 34.63
C ALA A 488 1.95 -7.55 33.81
N PRO A 489 1.03 -6.57 33.94
CA PRO A 489 1.13 -5.29 33.23
C PRO A 489 2.46 -4.57 33.40
N LEU A 490 2.92 -3.84 32.38
CA LEU A 490 4.16 -3.06 32.44
C LEU A 490 4.02 -1.89 33.42
N ALA A 491 4.92 -1.80 34.40
CA ALA A 491 5.04 -0.67 35.33
C ALA A 491 6.08 0.35 34.89
N THR A 492 6.98 0.00 33.97
CA THR A 492 7.98 0.92 33.40
C THR A 492 7.97 0.81 31.89
N ASN A 493 8.43 1.85 31.20
CA ASN A 493 8.53 1.82 29.75
C ASN A 493 9.71 0.91 29.35
N PRO A 494 9.59 0.13 28.25
CA PRO A 494 10.71 -0.62 27.70
C PRO A 494 11.91 0.30 27.46
N GLN A 495 13.09 -0.12 27.92
CA GLN A 495 14.32 0.64 27.78
C GLN A 495 15.41 -0.21 27.13
N PHE A 496 16.10 0.35 26.13
CA PHE A 496 17.27 -0.30 25.57
C PHE A 496 18.50 -0.16 26.49
N VAL A 497 19.22 -1.26 26.68
CA VAL A 497 20.49 -1.37 27.40
C VAL A 497 21.49 -2.18 26.57
N THR A 498 22.79 -1.91 26.70
CA THR A 498 23.83 -2.53 25.88
C THR A 498 24.36 -3.82 26.51
N ASP A 499 24.43 -4.90 25.72
CA ASP A 499 25.23 -6.09 26.04
C ASP A 499 26.69 -5.82 25.68
N HIS A 500 27.52 -5.58 26.69
CA HIS A 500 28.95 -5.29 26.54
C HIS A 500 29.78 -6.39 25.87
N ARG A 501 29.22 -7.58 25.63
CA ARG A 501 29.94 -8.70 24.99
C ARG A 501 29.95 -8.60 23.47
N ASN A 502 28.94 -7.94 22.89
CA ASN A 502 28.74 -7.88 21.44
C ASN A 502 28.18 -6.52 20.96
N ASP A 503 28.07 -5.55 21.87
CA ASP A 503 27.53 -4.20 21.67
C ASP A 503 26.07 -4.15 21.15
N LYS A 504 25.36 -5.28 21.13
CA LYS A 504 23.94 -5.33 20.78
C LYS A 504 23.09 -4.77 21.92
N LYS A 505 21.84 -4.43 21.62
CA LYS A 505 20.88 -3.97 22.64
C LYS A 505 20.02 -5.09 23.15
N GLU A 506 19.71 -4.99 24.43
CA GLU A 506 18.73 -5.77 25.17
C GLU A 506 17.69 -4.79 25.71
N ILE A 507 16.53 -5.29 26.12
CA ILE A 507 15.43 -4.48 26.62
C ILE A 507 15.25 -4.79 28.10
N VAL A 508 15.29 -3.76 28.94
CA VAL A 508 14.95 -3.86 30.35
C VAL A 508 13.58 -3.26 30.60
N VAL A 509 12.75 -3.95 31.37
CA VAL A 509 11.38 -3.54 31.70
C VAL A 509 10.95 -4.19 33.01
N GLN A 510 10.12 -3.49 33.79
CA GLN A 510 9.54 -3.97 35.05
C GLN A 510 8.01 -4.05 34.94
N ASP A 511 7.41 -5.11 35.48
CA ASP A 511 5.96 -5.25 35.62
C ASP A 511 5.41 -4.65 36.94
N THR A 512 4.08 -4.62 37.08
CA THR A 512 3.37 -4.10 38.26
C THR A 512 3.52 -4.96 39.50
N GLU A 513 4.01 -6.19 39.37
CA GLU A 513 4.36 -7.07 40.48
C GLU A 513 5.83 -6.90 40.92
N ASN A 514 6.50 -5.84 40.43
CA ASN A 514 7.89 -5.50 40.67
C ASN A 514 8.91 -6.52 40.13
N ASN A 515 8.54 -7.37 39.18
CA ASN A 515 9.50 -8.22 38.49
C ASN A 515 10.22 -7.42 37.40
N LEU A 516 11.54 -7.39 37.45
CA LEU A 516 12.40 -6.83 36.43
C LEU A 516 12.81 -7.91 35.43
N TYR A 517 12.64 -7.63 34.14
CA TYR A 517 12.96 -8.51 33.03
C TYR A 517 14.11 -7.92 32.22
N LEU A 518 14.97 -8.80 31.72
CA LEU A 518 15.92 -8.48 30.65
C LEU A 518 15.61 -9.36 29.44
N ILE A 519 15.44 -8.74 28.29
CA ILE A 519 14.97 -9.37 27.06
C ILE A 519 16.03 -9.14 25.97
N SER A 520 16.36 -10.19 25.23
CA SER A 520 17.33 -10.12 24.13
C SER A 520 16.82 -9.35 22.92
N SER A 521 17.72 -9.00 22.00
CA SER A 521 17.39 -8.38 20.70
C SER A 521 16.49 -9.23 19.80
N SER A 522 16.20 -10.49 20.15
CA SER A 522 15.29 -11.38 19.41
C SER A 522 13.99 -11.68 20.15
N GLY A 523 13.67 -10.92 21.21
CA GLY A 523 12.44 -11.10 22.00
C GLY A 523 12.49 -12.21 23.06
N LYS A 524 13.60 -12.93 23.21
CA LYS A 524 13.73 -13.95 24.27
C LYS A 524 14.00 -13.30 25.63
N ILE A 525 13.18 -13.60 26.64
CA ILE A 525 13.45 -13.27 28.05
C ILE A 525 14.72 -14.01 28.49
N LEU A 526 15.74 -13.24 28.89
CA LEU A 526 17.03 -13.74 29.36
C LEU A 526 16.98 -14.11 30.83
N TRP A 527 16.33 -13.27 31.65
CA TRP A 527 16.06 -13.54 33.05
C TRP A 527 14.92 -12.64 33.57
N LYS A 528 14.34 -13.05 34.70
CA LYS A 528 13.35 -12.35 35.51
C LYS A 528 13.86 -12.27 36.95
N LYS A 529 13.77 -11.11 37.60
CA LYS A 529 14.15 -10.90 39.00
C LYS A 529 13.07 -10.13 39.74
N ALA A 530 12.52 -10.70 40.80
CA ALA A 530 11.64 -9.99 41.72
C ALA A 530 12.45 -8.92 42.49
N LEU A 531 11.92 -7.69 42.52
CA LEU A 531 12.46 -6.57 43.31
C LEU A 531 11.50 -6.23 44.45
N GLU A 532 11.99 -5.57 45.51
CA GLU A 532 11.13 -5.15 46.64
C GLU A 532 10.23 -3.96 46.30
N GLY A 533 10.48 -3.27 45.19
CA GLY A 533 9.72 -2.09 44.81
C GLY A 533 9.91 -1.66 43.37
N ARG A 534 9.11 -0.66 42.96
CA ARG A 534 9.11 -0.13 41.60
C ARG A 534 10.39 0.65 41.32
N VAL A 535 11.03 0.39 40.18
CA VAL A 535 12.18 1.13 39.67
C VAL A 535 11.81 2.61 39.48
N GLN A 536 12.69 3.50 39.94
CA GLN A 536 12.52 4.94 39.89
C GLN A 536 13.32 5.51 38.71
N GLY A 537 12.61 6.06 37.72
CA GLY A 537 13.19 6.63 36.51
C GLY A 537 13.85 5.60 35.59
N ARG A 538 14.85 6.06 34.82
CA ARG A 538 15.60 5.21 33.87
C ARG A 538 16.70 4.44 34.58
N ILE A 539 16.99 3.24 34.09
CA ILE A 539 18.11 2.42 34.57
C ILE A 539 19.39 2.92 33.91
N GLU A 540 20.42 3.22 34.71
CA GLU A 540 21.71 3.71 34.20
C GLU A 540 22.68 2.54 33.97
N GLN A 541 23.47 2.57 32.90
CA GLN A 541 24.53 1.58 32.67
C GLN A 541 25.90 2.11 33.11
N ILE A 542 26.59 1.36 33.97
CA ILE A 542 27.90 1.71 34.52
C ILE A 542 28.92 0.60 34.31
N ASP A 543 30.21 0.94 34.22
CA ASP A 543 31.32 -0.02 34.26
C ASP A 543 32.12 0.19 35.55
N LEU A 544 31.57 -0.35 36.64
CA LEU A 544 32.08 -0.18 38.00
C LEU A 544 33.54 -0.64 38.15
N TYR A 545 33.92 -1.67 37.38
CA TYR A 545 35.22 -2.33 37.45
C TYR A 545 36.23 -1.83 36.41
N LYS A 546 35.84 -0.88 35.55
CA LYS A 546 36.66 -0.32 34.47
C LYS A 546 37.21 -1.37 33.51
N ASN A 547 36.46 -2.43 33.28
CA ASN A 547 36.86 -3.58 32.45
C ASN A 547 35.97 -3.76 31.22
N GLY A 548 35.12 -2.77 30.92
CA GLY A 548 34.16 -2.81 29.82
C GLY A 548 32.89 -3.58 30.14
N ARG A 549 32.81 -4.31 31.27
CA ARG A 549 31.57 -5.01 31.64
C ARG A 549 30.58 -4.01 32.21
N LEU A 550 29.40 -3.96 31.63
CA LEU A 550 28.34 -3.06 32.07
C LEU A 550 27.45 -3.70 33.15
N GLN A 551 27.04 -2.88 34.11
CA GLN A 551 26.07 -3.17 35.17
C GLN A 551 24.89 -2.20 35.07
N LEU A 552 23.72 -2.63 35.55
CA LEU A 552 22.50 -1.84 35.65
C LEU A 552 22.43 -1.20 37.04
N ALA A 553 22.44 0.13 37.14
CA ALA A 553 22.37 0.87 38.39
C ALA A 553 21.08 1.70 38.44
N PHE A 554 20.30 1.56 39.51
CA PHE A 554 19.02 2.25 39.67
C PHE A 554 18.58 2.26 41.13
N THR A 555 17.59 3.10 41.43
CA THR A 555 16.84 3.06 42.69
C THR A 555 15.48 2.41 42.46
N THR A 556 14.98 1.68 43.46
CA THR A 556 13.55 1.35 43.58
C THR A 556 12.89 2.36 44.52
N SER A 557 11.62 2.15 44.88
CA SER A 557 10.96 2.98 45.89
C SER A 557 11.71 3.04 47.23
N ASN A 558 12.54 2.05 47.56
CA ASN A 558 13.23 1.94 48.85
C ASN A 558 14.66 1.35 48.79
N GLN A 559 15.18 0.96 47.62
CA GLN A 559 16.53 0.36 47.49
C GLN A 559 17.40 1.12 46.49
N PHE A 560 18.71 1.13 46.70
CA PHE A 560 19.70 1.42 45.66
C PHE A 560 20.39 0.12 45.27
N LEU A 561 20.20 -0.28 44.00
CA LEU A 561 20.66 -1.55 43.46
C LEU A 561 21.66 -1.34 42.31
N VAL A 562 22.69 -2.20 42.26
CA VAL A 562 23.48 -2.45 41.05
C VAL A 562 23.41 -3.94 40.72
N LEU A 563 22.94 -4.26 39.51
CA LEU A 563 22.86 -5.62 39.00
C LEU A 563 23.87 -5.83 37.86
N ASP A 564 24.52 -6.99 37.83
CA ASP A 564 25.28 -7.40 36.65
C ASP A 564 24.34 -7.76 35.49
N ARG A 565 24.91 -8.03 34.32
CA ARG A 565 24.15 -8.44 33.11
C ARG A 565 23.26 -9.66 33.34
N ASN A 566 23.61 -10.55 34.28
CA ASN A 566 22.86 -11.77 34.56
C ASN A 566 21.81 -11.57 35.67
N GLY A 567 21.56 -10.32 36.08
CA GLY A 567 20.58 -9.98 37.12
C GLY A 567 21.09 -10.25 38.55
N LYS A 568 22.40 -10.53 38.73
CA LYS A 568 22.97 -10.75 40.05
C LYS A 568 23.37 -9.43 40.70
N GLU A 569 23.07 -9.27 41.98
CA GLU A 569 23.50 -8.11 42.76
C GLU A 569 25.02 -7.98 42.81
N VAL A 570 25.48 -6.75 42.64
CA VAL A 570 26.89 -6.37 42.68
C VAL A 570 27.17 -5.69 44.01
N ALA A 571 27.82 -6.41 44.91
CA ALA A 571 28.15 -5.88 46.23
C ALA A 571 29.05 -4.63 46.13
N PRO A 572 28.85 -3.62 47.00
CA PRO A 572 27.90 -3.58 48.12
C PRO A 572 26.62 -2.78 47.80
N PHE A 573 26.15 -2.81 46.53
CA PHE A 573 25.04 -1.99 46.07
C PHE A 573 23.71 -2.77 46.11
N ASP A 574 23.36 -3.17 47.32
CA ASP A 574 22.12 -3.82 47.75
C ASP A 574 21.55 -3.05 48.96
N MET A 575 21.55 -1.72 48.87
CA MET A 575 21.31 -0.84 50.02
C MET A 575 19.82 -0.54 50.16
N THR A 576 19.24 -0.88 51.32
CA THR A 576 17.85 -0.56 51.66
C THR A 576 17.75 0.73 52.49
N PHE A 577 16.74 1.54 52.21
CA PHE A 577 16.46 2.81 52.85
C PHE A 577 15.07 2.76 53.49
N SER A 578 14.97 3.24 54.73
CA SER A 578 13.69 3.47 55.40
C SER A 578 13.25 4.92 55.19
N GLY A 579 11.94 5.17 55.08
CA GLY A 579 11.37 6.51 54.96
C GLY A 579 10.62 6.75 53.64
N PRO A 580 10.56 8.01 53.16
CA PRO A 580 9.90 8.38 51.90
C PRO A 580 10.45 7.62 50.69
N ILE A 581 9.70 7.66 49.57
CA ILE A 581 10.13 7.08 48.29
C ILE A 581 11.45 7.71 47.84
N LEU A 582 12.38 6.91 47.32
CA LEU A 582 13.62 7.40 46.72
C LEU A 582 13.34 8.06 45.37
N ASN A 583 14.06 9.14 45.06
CA ASN A 583 14.07 9.69 43.70
C ASN A 583 14.88 8.79 42.74
N PRO A 584 14.75 8.98 41.41
CA PRO A 584 15.60 8.28 40.46
C PRO A 584 17.10 8.50 40.72
N LEU A 585 17.90 7.46 40.49
CA LEU A 585 19.33 7.49 40.75
C LEU A 585 20.04 8.53 39.87
N ALA A 586 20.86 9.37 40.49
CA ALA A 586 21.78 10.24 39.78
C ALA A 586 23.19 9.63 39.74
N VAL A 587 23.74 9.44 38.54
CA VAL A 587 25.08 8.87 38.31
C VAL A 587 25.97 9.92 37.66
N PHE A 588 27.02 10.33 38.35
CA PHE A 588 27.98 11.32 37.83
C PHE A 588 29.33 10.67 37.53
N ASP A 589 29.84 10.88 36.32
CA ASP A 589 31.23 10.58 35.93
C ASP A 589 31.91 11.87 35.50
N TYR A 590 32.50 12.58 36.46
CA TYR A 590 33.03 13.91 36.25
C TYR A 590 34.11 14.02 35.17
N GLU A 591 34.90 12.97 35.00
CA GLU A 591 36.10 12.96 34.16
C GLU A 591 36.00 11.95 33.01
N GLY A 592 34.87 11.26 32.87
CA GLY A 592 34.71 10.18 31.89
C GLY A 592 35.62 8.98 32.17
N ASN A 593 36.16 8.88 33.38
CA ASN A 593 37.12 7.85 33.79
C ASN A 593 36.48 6.76 34.65
N ARG A 594 35.14 6.68 34.63
CA ARG A 594 34.32 5.68 35.33
C ARG A 594 34.51 5.71 36.84
N ASN A 595 34.91 6.87 37.39
CA ASN A 595 34.96 7.10 38.84
C ASN A 595 33.60 7.63 39.32
N TYR A 596 32.59 6.77 39.29
CA TYR A 596 31.21 7.18 39.52
C TYR A 596 30.97 7.80 40.90
N ARG A 597 30.03 8.76 40.92
CA ARG A 597 29.37 9.26 42.12
C ARG A 597 27.88 8.97 41.99
N PHE A 598 27.36 8.17 42.90
CA PHE A 598 25.95 7.81 42.97
C PHE A 598 25.29 8.71 43.99
N VAL A 599 24.36 9.56 43.55
CA VAL A 599 23.61 10.43 44.45
C VAL A 599 22.21 9.87 44.61
N VAL A 600 21.91 9.46 45.84
CA VAL A 600 20.60 8.99 46.27
C VAL A 600 19.97 10.09 47.11
N THR A 601 18.75 10.50 46.75
CA THR A 601 18.00 11.52 47.48
C THR A 601 16.67 10.97 47.97
N GLN A 602 16.32 11.31 49.22
CA GLN A 602 15.12 10.83 49.90
C GLN A 602 14.55 11.96 50.75
N GLY A 603 13.47 12.59 50.30
CA GLY A 603 13.01 13.85 50.90
C GLY A 603 14.13 14.89 50.84
N SER A 604 14.55 15.42 51.99
CA SER A 604 15.65 16.39 52.09
C SER A 604 17.04 15.77 52.29
N ASP A 605 17.13 14.45 52.52
CA ASP A 605 18.40 13.79 52.76
C ASP A 605 19.08 13.43 51.43
N ILE A 606 20.39 13.72 51.35
CA ILE A 606 21.21 13.52 50.15
C ILE A 606 22.45 12.71 50.53
N LYS A 607 22.63 11.55 49.90
CA LYS A 607 23.81 10.69 50.10
C LYS A 607 24.54 10.49 48.80
N MET A 608 25.83 10.83 48.79
CA MET A 608 26.73 10.59 47.66
C MET A 608 27.65 9.42 47.97
N TYR A 609 27.56 8.36 47.17
CA TYR A 609 28.41 7.17 47.27
C TYR A 609 29.44 7.14 46.13
N ASN A 610 30.62 6.58 46.40
CA ASN A 610 31.60 6.27 45.37
C ASN A 610 31.40 4.88 44.75
N GLY A 611 32.22 4.51 43.76
CA GLY A 611 32.24 3.18 43.14
C GLY A 611 32.54 1.99 44.08
N LYS A 612 32.80 2.22 45.37
CA LYS A 612 32.95 1.18 46.40
C LYS A 612 31.77 1.16 47.38
N GLY A 613 30.69 1.88 47.09
CA GLY A 613 29.53 2.03 47.96
C GLY A 613 29.80 2.77 49.27
N LYS A 614 30.92 3.51 49.36
CA LYS A 614 31.24 4.33 50.55
C LYS A 614 30.78 5.77 50.33
N ILE A 615 30.30 6.40 51.40
CA ILE A 615 29.98 7.83 51.41
C ILE A 615 31.22 8.64 51.04
N VAL A 616 31.01 9.66 50.21
CA VAL A 616 32.05 10.60 49.78
C VAL A 616 32.15 11.73 50.81
N GLU A 617 33.10 11.61 51.73
CA GLU A 617 33.29 12.57 52.84
C GLU A 617 33.49 14.03 52.38
N GLY A 618 34.07 14.23 51.18
CA GLY A 618 34.30 15.57 50.62
C GLY A 618 33.04 16.27 50.07
N PHE A 619 31.90 15.57 50.00
CA PHE A 619 30.64 16.16 49.54
C PHE A 619 29.84 16.67 50.74
N LYS A 620 29.65 17.99 50.82
CA LYS A 620 29.10 18.67 52.01
C LYS A 620 27.59 18.90 51.96
N TYR A 621 26.97 18.90 50.77
CA TYR A 621 25.54 19.18 50.63
C TYR A 621 24.71 17.91 50.85
N THR A 622 24.78 17.38 52.07
CA THR A 622 24.15 16.10 52.45
C THR A 622 22.70 16.25 52.93
N LYS A 623 22.23 17.49 53.08
CA LYS A 623 20.86 17.80 53.47
C LYS A 623 20.41 19.09 52.79
N SER A 624 19.28 19.06 52.10
CA SER A 624 18.65 20.24 51.50
C SER A 624 17.67 20.91 52.46
N GLU A 625 17.29 22.13 52.13
CA GLU A 625 16.38 22.97 52.93
C GLU A 625 14.95 22.42 52.92
N THR A 626 14.51 21.90 51.77
CA THR A 626 13.23 21.20 51.56
C THR A 626 13.45 19.94 50.72
N ALA A 627 12.41 19.17 50.43
CA ALA A 627 12.56 17.92 49.69
C ALA A 627 13.14 18.16 48.29
N VAL A 628 14.01 17.27 47.84
CA VAL A 628 14.51 17.24 46.45
C VAL A 628 13.42 16.63 45.57
N LEU A 629 12.98 17.32 44.53
CA LEU A 629 11.82 16.93 43.73
C LEU A 629 12.08 15.80 42.71
N ASP A 630 13.32 15.67 42.22
CA ASP A 630 13.67 14.73 41.15
C ASP A 630 15.17 14.38 41.22
N ARG A 631 15.68 13.57 40.28
CA ARG A 631 17.09 13.23 40.19
C ARG A 631 17.97 14.48 40.07
N PRO A 632 19.01 14.62 40.91
CA PRO A 632 20.01 15.65 40.73
C PRO A 632 20.71 15.50 39.37
N ARG A 633 21.00 16.62 38.71
CA ARG A 633 21.65 16.65 37.39
C ARG A 633 23.11 17.06 37.50
N HIS A 634 23.98 16.45 36.71
CA HIS A 634 25.36 16.90 36.54
C HIS A 634 25.55 17.46 35.14
N PHE A 635 26.06 18.69 35.09
CA PHE A 635 26.45 19.34 33.85
C PHE A 635 27.90 19.77 33.90
N ARG A 636 28.54 19.77 32.75
CA ARG A 636 29.90 20.30 32.57
C ARG A 636 29.88 21.45 31.55
N ILE A 637 30.30 22.64 31.98
CA ILE A 637 30.46 23.82 31.12
C ILE A 637 31.93 24.21 31.14
N GLY A 638 32.62 23.98 30.01
CA GLY A 638 34.08 24.09 29.93
C GLY A 638 34.77 23.10 30.88
N SER A 639 35.62 23.63 31.78
CA SER A 639 36.34 22.83 32.79
C SER A 639 35.61 22.69 34.12
N ARG A 640 34.37 23.22 34.23
CA ARG A 640 33.65 23.33 35.50
C ARG A 640 32.45 22.40 35.53
N ASP A 641 32.24 21.77 36.68
CA ASP A 641 31.10 20.91 36.96
C ASP A 641 30.07 21.62 37.82
N TYR A 642 28.82 21.30 37.54
CA TYR A 642 27.64 21.88 38.16
C TYR A 642 26.70 20.75 38.55
N LEU A 643 26.39 20.65 39.84
CA LEU A 643 25.38 19.75 40.37
C LEU A 643 24.11 20.56 40.60
N VAL A 644 23.01 20.16 39.98
CA VAL A 644 21.76 20.93 39.98
C VAL A 644 20.65 20.17 40.67
N PHE A 645 20.00 20.80 41.64
CA PHE A 645 18.91 20.23 42.44
C PHE A 645 17.67 21.15 42.34
N LYS A 646 16.51 20.56 42.03
CA LYS A 646 15.19 21.21 42.18
C LYS A 646 14.67 20.90 43.58
N LEU A 647 14.36 21.93 44.35
CA LEU A 647 13.77 21.79 45.68
C LEU A 647 12.27 22.12 45.65
N GLU A 648 11.53 21.52 46.59
CA GLU A 648 10.08 21.64 46.72
C GLU A 648 9.60 23.09 46.96
N ASP A 649 10.43 23.93 47.60
CA ASP A 649 10.16 25.35 47.79
C ASP A 649 10.42 26.23 46.55
N GLY A 650 10.69 25.62 45.40
CA GLY A 650 11.01 26.30 44.15
C GLY A 650 12.47 26.76 44.01
N SER A 651 13.34 26.44 44.96
CA SER A 651 14.76 26.79 44.87
C SER A 651 15.50 25.92 43.84
N LEU A 652 16.24 26.54 42.92
CA LEU A 652 17.18 25.85 42.02
C LEU A 652 18.61 25.94 42.58
N LYS A 653 19.10 24.88 43.22
CA LYS A 653 20.47 24.87 43.76
C LYS A 653 21.46 24.44 42.69
N ILE A 654 22.49 25.24 42.45
CA ILE A 654 23.56 24.94 41.49
C ILE A 654 24.90 24.96 42.23
N LEU A 655 25.44 23.77 42.48
CA LEU A 655 26.57 23.51 43.37
C LEU A 655 27.79 23.02 42.58
N ASN A 656 28.97 23.08 43.20
CA ASN A 656 30.18 22.45 42.68
C ASN A 656 30.28 20.98 43.14
N ARG A 657 31.35 20.26 42.73
CA ARG A 657 31.57 18.84 43.09
C ARG A 657 31.63 18.55 44.60
N VAL A 658 31.98 19.54 45.43
CA VAL A 658 32.06 19.40 46.90
C VAL A 658 30.78 19.83 47.61
N GLY A 659 29.77 20.29 46.87
CA GLY A 659 28.48 20.72 47.43
C GLY A 659 28.44 22.19 47.86
N ASP A 660 29.48 22.99 47.60
CA ASP A 660 29.41 24.43 47.85
C ASP A 660 28.66 25.13 46.70
N THR A 661 27.91 26.19 47.01
CA THR A 661 27.19 27.00 46.01
C THR A 661 28.14 27.51 44.93
N ARG A 662 27.84 27.16 43.67
CA ARG A 662 28.65 27.53 42.51
C ARG A 662 28.04 28.68 41.73
N VAL A 663 26.70 28.67 41.63
CA VAL A 663 25.91 29.71 40.99
C VAL A 663 24.77 30.05 41.93
N GLU A 664 24.66 31.33 42.30
CA GLU A 664 23.59 31.81 43.17
C GLU A 664 22.34 32.08 42.33
N VAL A 665 21.26 31.33 42.57
CA VAL A 665 19.95 31.54 41.95
C VAL A 665 19.03 32.10 43.03
N LYS A 666 18.75 33.40 42.96
CA LYS A 666 18.00 34.13 44.01
C LYS A 666 16.49 34.00 43.91
N GLU A 667 16.01 33.59 42.74
CA GLU A 667 14.59 33.51 42.46
C GLU A 667 14.06 32.10 42.69
N GLN A 668 12.88 32.00 43.30
CA GLN A 668 12.12 30.77 43.40
C GLN A 668 11.30 30.56 42.14
N ILE A 669 11.26 29.32 41.64
CA ILE A 669 10.61 28.92 40.41
C ILE A 669 9.57 27.86 40.77
N ASP A 670 8.30 28.09 40.43
CA ASP A 670 7.24 27.08 40.57
C ASP A 670 7.37 26.02 39.47
N PHE A 671 8.32 25.09 39.64
CA PHE A 671 8.75 24.15 38.60
C PHE A 671 7.58 23.36 38.00
N SER A 672 7.61 23.20 36.68
CA SER A 672 6.84 22.15 36.00
C SER A 672 7.45 20.76 36.28
N GLU A 673 6.80 19.72 35.77
CA GLU A 673 7.30 18.34 35.84
C GLU A 673 8.55 18.09 34.99
N ASN A 674 8.99 19.08 34.20
CA ASN A 674 10.13 18.93 33.31
C ASN A 674 11.47 18.83 34.07
N ASP A 675 12.38 18.05 33.50
CA ASP A 675 13.76 17.91 33.97
C ASP A 675 14.52 19.25 33.81
N VAL A 676 15.64 19.40 34.54
CA VAL A 676 16.58 20.50 34.25
C VAL A 676 17.50 20.04 33.12
N TYR A 677 17.74 20.92 32.16
CA TYR A 677 18.61 20.66 31.01
C TYR A 677 19.69 21.73 30.85
N LEU A 678 20.70 21.41 30.03
CA LEU A 678 21.70 22.38 29.58
C LEU A 678 21.43 22.71 28.11
N ASN A 679 21.12 23.96 27.80
CA ASN A 679 20.95 24.45 26.44
C ASN A 679 21.74 25.75 26.26
N ASN A 680 22.54 25.85 25.19
CA ASN A 680 23.38 27.02 24.93
C ASN A 680 24.23 27.46 26.14
N ASN A 681 24.82 26.50 26.86
CA ASN A 681 25.58 26.71 28.10
C ASN A 681 24.82 27.41 29.24
N ARG A 682 23.49 27.31 29.26
CA ARG A 682 22.63 27.80 30.33
C ARG A 682 21.82 26.64 30.91
N PHE A 683 21.60 26.68 32.21
CA PHE A 683 20.68 25.77 32.88
C PHE A 683 19.27 26.24 32.55
N ILE A 684 18.48 25.38 31.92
CA ILE A 684 17.12 25.69 31.52
C ILE A 684 16.12 24.82 32.28
N VAL A 685 15.04 25.44 32.72
CA VAL A 685 13.91 24.82 33.41
C VAL A 685 12.66 25.66 33.15
N THR A 686 11.48 25.05 33.15
CA THR A 686 10.22 25.76 33.00
C THR A 686 9.41 25.77 34.29
N ASP A 687 8.61 26.82 34.48
CA ASP A 687 7.56 26.84 35.50
C ASP A 687 6.24 26.29 34.97
N LYS A 688 5.24 26.11 35.86
CA LYS A 688 3.89 25.66 35.51
C LYS A 688 3.11 26.59 34.56
N THR A 689 3.59 27.81 34.31
CA THR A 689 2.97 28.76 33.37
C THR A 689 3.59 28.72 31.97
N GLY A 690 4.55 27.81 31.74
CA GLY A 690 5.28 27.72 30.49
C GLY A 690 6.33 28.82 30.31
N THR A 691 6.79 29.45 31.39
CA THR A 691 7.93 30.38 31.34
C THR A 691 9.24 29.59 31.43
N LEU A 692 10.10 29.73 30.43
CA LEU A 692 11.46 29.16 30.42
C LEU A 692 12.44 30.07 31.16
N PHE A 693 13.02 29.56 32.24
CA PHE A 693 14.09 30.20 33.00
C PHE A 693 15.44 29.67 32.51
N ALA A 694 16.24 30.54 31.92
CA ALA A 694 17.60 30.25 31.50
C ALA A 694 18.60 30.94 32.42
N VAL A 695 19.28 30.17 33.27
CA VAL A 695 20.28 30.64 34.23
C VAL A 695 21.68 30.45 33.65
N ASP A 696 22.46 31.53 33.57
CA ASP A 696 23.86 31.44 33.16
C ASP A 696 24.81 31.09 34.31
N THR A 697 26.09 30.86 33.99
CA THR A 697 27.11 30.49 35.00
C THR A 697 27.47 31.61 35.99
N LYS A 698 26.91 32.81 35.85
CA LYS A 698 27.04 33.94 36.77
C LYS A 698 25.77 34.16 37.62
N GLY A 699 24.73 33.35 37.42
CA GLY A 699 23.45 33.46 38.12
C GLY A 699 22.49 34.47 37.50
N LYS A 700 22.81 35.02 36.31
CA LYS A 700 21.87 35.87 35.59
C LYS A 700 20.77 34.99 34.99
N ILE A 701 19.53 35.35 35.31
CA ILE A 701 18.33 34.66 34.83
C ILE A 701 17.77 35.42 33.62
N THR A 702 17.50 34.71 32.54
CA THR A 702 16.72 35.20 31.40
C THR A 702 15.42 34.41 31.35
N LYS A 703 14.28 35.10 31.24
CA LYS A 703 12.96 34.47 31.19
C LYS A 703 12.34 34.64 29.81
N THR A 704 11.83 33.56 29.24
CA THR A 704 11.09 33.58 27.98
C THR A 704 9.71 33.01 28.24
N ARG A 705 8.67 33.80 28.01
CA ARG A 705 7.28 33.34 28.16
C ARG A 705 6.83 32.70 26.86
N PHE A 706 6.62 31.39 26.89
CA PHE A 706 6.09 30.67 25.74
C PHE A 706 4.56 30.51 25.80
N ASN A 707 3.93 30.88 26.92
CA ASN A 707 2.49 30.72 27.17
C ASN A 707 2.03 29.25 26.97
N LEU A 708 2.77 28.32 27.57
CA LEU A 708 2.46 26.88 27.51
C LEU A 708 1.50 26.50 28.63
N ALA A 709 0.71 25.45 28.41
CA ALA A 709 -0.14 24.83 29.42
C ALA A 709 0.69 24.21 30.55
N GLU A 710 0.05 23.90 31.68
CA GLU A 710 0.72 23.39 32.89
C GLU A 710 1.43 22.05 32.65
N ASP A 711 0.86 21.20 31.81
CA ASP A 711 1.31 19.86 31.46
C ASP A 711 2.27 19.81 30.24
N HIS A 712 2.77 20.96 29.78
CA HIS A 712 3.72 21.01 28.66
C HIS A 712 4.97 20.15 28.91
N GLY A 713 5.40 19.45 27.87
CA GLY A 713 6.62 18.66 27.87
C GLY A 713 7.83 19.41 27.34
N MET A 714 9.00 19.16 27.92
CA MET A 714 10.28 19.71 27.49
C MET A 714 11.39 18.65 27.52
N ASP A 715 12.18 18.62 26.45
CA ASP A 715 13.47 17.93 26.41
C ASP A 715 14.49 18.79 25.66
N ALA A 716 15.76 18.71 26.07
CA ALA A 716 16.80 19.52 25.49
C ALA A 716 18.19 18.91 25.57
N THR A 717 18.97 19.21 24.54
CA THR A 717 20.42 19.06 24.51
C THR A 717 21.08 20.44 24.49
N ILE A 718 22.41 20.45 24.47
CA ILE A 718 23.18 21.70 24.39
C ILE A 718 22.85 22.56 23.15
N LYS A 719 22.33 21.95 22.06
CA LYS A 719 22.01 22.61 20.78
C LYS A 719 20.54 22.54 20.36
N THR A 720 19.73 21.71 21.01
CA THR A 720 18.35 21.45 20.61
C THR A 720 17.45 21.66 21.81
N LEU A 721 16.41 22.47 21.63
CA LEU A 721 15.29 22.56 22.56
C LEU A 721 14.06 22.01 21.84
N SER A 722 13.35 21.10 22.50
CA SER A 722 12.05 20.62 22.05
C SER A 722 11.00 20.83 23.13
N LEU A 723 9.83 21.30 22.70
CA LEU A 723 8.67 21.57 23.54
C LEU A 723 7.46 20.88 22.92
N MET A 724 6.68 20.18 23.73
CA MET A 724 5.38 19.65 23.35
C MET A 724 4.33 20.35 24.19
N ASN A 725 3.36 21.00 23.54
CA ASN A 725 2.28 21.68 24.23
C ASN A 725 0.97 21.48 23.49
N ASP A 726 -0.04 20.94 24.19
CA ASP A 726 -1.29 20.50 23.58
C ASP A 726 -1.00 19.60 22.36
N ASN A 727 -1.30 20.07 21.16
CA ASN A 727 -1.06 19.38 19.90
C ASN A 727 0.03 20.04 19.04
N GLU A 728 0.89 20.88 19.61
CA GLU A 728 2.01 21.52 18.91
C GLU A 728 3.36 21.03 19.43
N LEU A 729 4.14 20.39 18.56
CA LEU A 729 5.54 20.04 18.81
C LEU A 729 6.46 21.11 18.21
N THR A 730 7.33 21.69 19.02
CA THR A 730 8.40 22.57 18.56
C THR A 730 9.76 21.89 18.68
N ILE A 731 10.60 21.95 17.64
CA ILE A 731 11.99 21.46 17.64
C ILE A 731 12.88 22.55 17.04
N LYS A 732 13.81 23.10 17.84
CA LYS A 732 14.67 24.23 17.44
C LYS A 732 13.90 25.44 16.88
N GLY A 733 12.65 25.63 17.31
CA GLY A 733 11.77 26.69 16.82
C GLY A 733 10.93 26.32 15.58
N ASN A 734 11.21 25.20 14.91
CA ASN A 734 10.33 24.65 13.88
C ASN A 734 9.14 23.97 14.54
N LYS A 735 7.96 24.09 13.94
CA LYS A 735 6.70 23.60 14.50
C LYS A 735 6.16 22.45 13.66
N ALA A 736 5.60 21.45 14.33
CA ALA A 736 4.75 20.41 13.77
C ALA A 736 3.42 20.43 14.51
N SER A 737 2.33 20.59 13.77
CA SER A 737 0.98 20.46 14.30
C SER A 737 0.55 19.00 14.24
N LEU A 738 0.04 18.50 15.35
CA LEU A 738 -0.47 17.15 15.52
C LEU A 738 -1.99 17.18 15.73
N ASP A 739 -2.63 16.02 15.67
CA ASP A 739 -4.04 15.90 15.99
C ASP A 739 -4.29 16.21 17.48
N LEU A 740 -5.53 16.54 17.83
CA LEU A 740 -5.90 16.73 19.24
C LEU A 740 -5.75 15.41 20.00
N GLY A 741 -4.98 15.43 21.09
CA GLY A 741 -4.67 14.25 21.88
C GLY A 741 -3.88 14.64 23.13
N VAL A 742 -3.53 13.63 23.94
CA VAL A 742 -2.70 13.85 25.14
C VAL A 742 -1.31 13.32 24.85
N TYR A 743 -0.35 14.22 24.74
CA TYR A 743 1.00 13.88 24.31
C TYR A 743 1.97 13.79 25.47
N THR A 744 2.87 12.82 25.40
CA THR A 744 4.01 12.73 26.32
C THR A 744 4.98 13.87 26.06
N LYS A 745 5.82 14.18 27.06
CA LYS A 745 6.99 15.04 26.82
C LYS A 745 7.84 14.54 25.65
N PRO A 746 8.44 15.46 24.86
CA PRO A 746 9.27 15.04 23.74
C PRO A 746 10.49 14.31 24.26
N ARG A 747 11.05 13.43 23.43
CA ARG A 747 12.28 12.71 23.73
C ARG A 747 13.26 12.80 22.58
N ILE A 748 14.44 13.33 22.85
CA ILE A 748 15.49 13.54 21.87
C ILE A 748 16.45 12.35 21.90
N PHE A 749 16.64 11.73 20.74
CA PHE A 749 17.66 10.70 20.49
C PHE A 749 18.72 11.23 19.54
N TYR A 750 19.98 10.92 19.81
CA TYR A 750 21.10 11.23 18.92
C TYR A 750 21.80 9.93 18.51
N ILE A 751 21.57 9.50 17.27
CA ILE A 751 22.08 8.23 16.73
C ILE A 751 22.65 8.49 15.34
N TYR A 752 23.87 7.99 15.08
CA TYR A 752 24.58 8.15 13.80
C TYR A 752 24.54 9.57 13.23
N ASP A 753 24.85 10.56 14.09
CA ASP A 753 24.87 11.99 13.76
C ASP A 753 23.53 12.59 13.31
N LYS A 754 22.42 11.88 13.59
CA LYS A 754 21.05 12.34 13.36
C LYS A 754 20.34 12.54 14.70
N ILE A 755 19.49 13.57 14.72
CA ILE A 755 18.58 13.82 15.83
C ILE A 755 17.21 13.28 15.44
N TYR A 756 16.66 12.47 16.32
CA TYR A 756 15.27 12.02 16.28
C TYR A 756 14.55 12.61 17.48
N VAL A 757 13.33 13.06 17.29
CA VAL A 757 12.48 13.56 18.37
C VAL A 757 11.18 12.79 18.34
N SER A 758 10.83 12.13 19.44
CA SER A 758 9.56 11.40 19.55
C SER A 758 8.61 12.04 20.53
N VAL A 759 7.31 11.96 20.23
CA VAL A 759 6.21 12.16 21.18
C VAL A 759 5.22 11.02 21.00
N THR A 760 4.54 10.62 22.06
CA THR A 760 3.49 9.60 21.99
C THR A 760 2.17 10.24 22.41
N ASP A 761 1.13 10.08 21.61
CA ASP A 761 -0.25 10.30 22.04
C ASP A 761 -0.70 9.08 22.85
N ILE A 762 -0.87 9.25 24.16
CA ILE A 762 -1.27 8.16 25.06
C ILE A 762 -2.76 7.82 24.96
N GLN A 763 -3.60 8.70 24.41
CA GLN A 763 -5.02 8.43 24.21
C GLN A 763 -5.24 7.57 22.97
N THR A 764 -4.63 7.94 21.84
CA THR A 764 -4.75 7.18 20.59
C THR A 764 -3.70 6.07 20.45
N GLN A 765 -2.78 5.96 21.41
CA GLN A 765 -1.71 4.96 21.45
C GLN A 765 -0.82 5.02 20.20
N ARG A 766 -0.41 6.24 19.83
CA ARG A 766 0.38 6.52 18.61
C ARG A 766 1.68 7.23 18.97
N ALA A 767 2.81 6.60 18.67
CA ALA A 767 4.11 7.25 18.72
C ALA A 767 4.43 7.91 17.38
N TYR A 768 4.87 9.16 17.45
CA TYR A 768 5.35 9.95 16.33
C TYR A 768 6.87 10.11 16.42
N LEU A 769 7.53 10.24 15.27
CA LEU A 769 8.97 10.46 15.18
C LEU A 769 9.28 11.55 14.16
N PHE A 770 10.11 12.50 14.55
CA PHE A 770 10.47 13.67 13.75
C PHE A 770 11.97 13.82 13.64
N ASP A 771 12.43 14.44 12.56
CA ASP A 771 13.81 14.89 12.43
C ASP A 771 14.05 16.22 13.19
N SER A 772 15.27 16.75 13.09
CA SER A 772 15.63 17.99 13.78
C SER A 772 14.98 19.26 13.22
N SER A 773 14.28 19.15 12.09
CA SER A 773 13.54 20.21 11.41
C SER A 773 12.03 20.12 11.69
N ALA A 774 11.61 19.22 12.59
CA ALA A 774 10.20 18.91 12.87
C ALA A 774 9.46 18.29 11.68
N ILE A 775 10.18 17.63 10.77
CA ILE A 775 9.57 16.87 9.66
C ILE A 775 9.31 15.44 10.15
N PRO A 776 8.08 14.91 10.02
CA PRO A 776 7.77 13.54 10.43
C PRO A 776 8.54 12.52 9.58
N PHE A 777 9.02 11.45 10.21
CA PHE A 777 9.61 10.33 9.49
C PHE A 777 8.53 9.56 8.72
N PRO A 778 8.85 9.00 7.52
CA PRO A 778 7.91 8.17 6.78
C PRO A 778 7.40 6.98 7.62
N ASN A 779 6.13 6.61 7.41
CA ASN A 779 5.46 5.49 8.11
C ASN A 779 5.31 5.68 9.62
N PHE A 780 5.38 6.93 10.10
CA PHE A 780 4.89 7.33 11.42
C PHE A 780 3.56 8.09 11.27
N PRO A 781 2.66 8.04 12.28
CA PRO A 781 2.84 7.38 13.56
C PRO A 781 2.75 5.85 13.52
N VAL A 782 3.27 5.21 14.56
CA VAL A 782 3.15 3.76 14.80
C VAL A 782 2.46 3.50 16.12
N TYR A 783 1.86 2.32 16.27
CA TYR A 783 1.18 1.98 17.51
C TYR A 783 2.17 1.83 18.68
N ALA A 784 1.92 2.56 19.76
CA ALA A 784 2.69 2.56 20.99
C ALA A 784 1.85 3.14 22.14
N ALA A 785 1.61 2.35 23.19
CA ALA A 785 0.87 2.79 24.37
C ALA A 785 1.76 3.48 25.44
N SER A 786 2.99 3.83 25.10
CA SER A 786 3.95 4.51 25.98
C SER A 786 4.95 5.36 25.19
N PRO A 787 5.72 6.27 25.85
CA PRO A 787 6.94 6.80 25.26
C PRO A 787 7.83 5.68 24.72
N ILE A 788 8.43 5.90 23.55
CA ILE A 788 9.34 4.94 22.93
C ILE A 788 10.75 5.04 23.50
N ASP A 789 11.52 3.96 23.39
CA ASP A 789 12.99 4.00 23.33
C ASP A 789 13.45 3.67 21.91
N LEU A 790 14.62 4.17 21.51
CA LEU A 790 15.09 4.10 20.12
C LEU A 790 16.60 3.80 20.10
N SER A 791 17.02 2.80 19.33
CA SER A 791 18.42 2.37 19.21
C SER A 791 18.66 1.49 17.97
N ASP A 792 19.92 1.28 17.58
CA ASP A 792 20.31 0.16 16.70
C ASP A 792 20.54 -1.07 17.59
N ILE A 793 19.71 -2.10 17.46
CA ILE A 793 19.69 -3.23 18.40
C ILE A 793 20.68 -4.35 18.05
N ASP A 794 21.09 -4.48 16.80
CA ASP A 794 21.90 -5.59 16.30
C ASP A 794 23.20 -5.16 15.59
N ASN A 795 23.48 -3.84 15.59
CA ASN A 795 24.63 -3.17 14.98
C ASN A 795 24.63 -3.19 13.45
N ASN A 796 23.44 -3.22 12.82
CA ASN A 796 23.29 -3.25 11.35
C ASN A 796 23.06 -1.85 10.73
N ARG A 797 23.05 -0.78 11.54
CA ARG A 797 22.72 0.63 11.21
C ARG A 797 21.26 0.88 10.80
N SER A 798 20.37 -0.08 10.98
CA SER A 798 18.93 0.12 11.13
C SER A 798 18.65 0.64 12.53
N ILE A 799 17.53 1.33 12.67
CA ILE A 799 17.05 1.80 13.96
C ILE A 799 15.81 1.01 14.30
N GLU A 800 15.72 0.59 15.54
CA GLU A 800 14.56 -0.03 16.11
C GLU A 800 14.00 0.82 17.25
N ILE A 801 12.71 0.66 17.46
CA ILE A 801 11.98 1.31 18.54
C ILE A 801 11.36 0.25 19.45
N ALA A 802 11.36 0.50 20.75
CA ALA A 802 10.68 -0.34 21.73
C ALA A 802 9.64 0.48 22.47
N ALA A 803 8.44 -0.07 22.64
CA ALA A 803 7.33 0.59 23.32
C ALA A 803 6.40 -0.42 23.98
N LYS A 804 5.58 0.03 24.93
CA LYS A 804 4.44 -0.73 25.42
C LYS A 804 3.47 -0.97 24.25
N PHE A 805 3.00 -2.21 24.10
CA PHE A 805 2.01 -2.60 23.12
C PHE A 805 0.63 -2.64 23.80
N GLU A 806 0.32 -3.70 24.52
CA GLU A 806 -0.88 -3.81 25.37
C GLU A 806 -0.50 -3.63 26.85
N GLU A 807 -1.42 -3.89 27.78
CA GLU A 807 -1.17 -3.71 29.21
C GLU A 807 0.04 -4.51 29.71
N ASN A 808 0.15 -5.78 29.33
CA ASN A 808 1.18 -6.73 29.74
C ASN A 808 2.17 -7.09 28.63
N SER A 809 2.20 -6.36 27.50
CA SER A 809 3.11 -6.67 26.40
C SER A 809 3.89 -5.46 25.91
N LEU A 810 5.05 -5.72 25.33
CA LEU A 810 5.85 -4.75 24.59
C LEU A 810 6.03 -5.18 23.14
N ILE A 811 6.29 -4.20 22.28
CA ILE A 811 6.57 -4.38 20.86
C ILE A 811 7.89 -3.72 20.50
N VAL A 812 8.59 -4.34 19.55
CA VAL A 812 9.75 -3.76 18.89
C VAL A 812 9.48 -3.63 17.40
N TYR A 813 9.73 -2.46 16.83
CA TYR A 813 9.66 -2.24 15.38
C TYR A 813 11.05 -1.96 14.81
N SER A 814 11.27 -2.32 13.55
CA SER A 814 12.44 -1.94 12.74
C SER A 814 12.04 -0.85 11.75
N LEU A 815 12.87 0.19 11.66
CA LEU A 815 12.79 1.26 10.67
C LEU A 815 13.71 0.89 9.51
N ASN A 816 13.18 0.22 8.47
CA ASN A 816 13.94 -0.17 7.27
C ASN A 816 14.00 0.92 6.19
#